data_AF-A0A7C4A6K0-F1
#
_entry.id   AF-A0A7C4A6K0-F1
#
_cell.length_a   1.000
_cell.length_b   1.000
_cell.length_c   1.000
_cell.angle_alpha   90.00
_cell.angle_beta   90.00
_cell.angle_gamma   90.00
#
_symmetry.space_group_name_H-M   'P 1'
#
loop_
_entity.id
_entity.type
_entity.pdbx_description
1 polymer ?
#
loop_
_entity_poly.entity_id
_entity_poly.type
_entity_poly.pdbx_seq_one_letter_code
_entity_poly.pdbx_strand_id
1 'polypeptide(L)'
;MRRALILSLFLGVFMFASACTSAMEKPACAGTYVDTEGVRHHWTVNEAHTLMWDGKPYIPIGGAFCPPYVCDQTDSAWELTKNQIDLLKQKGVIDIYLPSAMVSPPEVLQRIIDYLDSKGFRYGIELAGYPGDGPGYSIQREGMKVADVSRSGTYRVDFGDAVGGVYVVVDDNDAILDAGNARVFRVEDTNGTRQGLEADVKCPPNRKLTLYFTPMINGGRPYFWEGGFEKYRDKLVEYFSKVRFGKGFRFVVEPVSGEAGASNVFLPASQAYTAQFTRWLILRYKKIEALNSAWAMITPLVDFEVAGRLVPVRVLKTKKGEIGVLVDPAENKVYTEDARVSQLWYDIVDFSGEVSARYCNSISEIFKKRVADVPIVFEHTGPIARHRINLEESGFDGVGVETYGIGESLVPVNTGVCWSEVEQSARNMWLVVTRFSQMAPGSQVENIGHLDRESLYADMSTLLGAGAKGIFVFGLSLDPCLDNQFWMTEYIRDPRQLEWIATYRQIVESSSQLPTYRPVYYYRFPARASEQFAFGATKADYFGLDGDWSGYTGGPGRAITRGPDGTWVVPTWSAAVETPLLIANLDDSPASLRYGPELERVIAAGNHLVTYIGFRRDLGTIPSVDKYFTERFARDIDGKRIQVLKPTPTSKVYAQTPDGDIWNLVDGNLQIISKEVEDCEGWQPEGLRIPAVEQSHEPERFLAEVLGVREFRLDPDIHGLSFLANGRPIVYLWSEKTVSVIRIPAGSSSGMRARYSNGEKAGEFAKDGSLTLRIPLKQEPEIVDAEVKYTRGKHCPTENWRDALIIDGMKIETLAKPEEVMPVYGTHVLPPDIWIEAEDFQESNFNLGKYSGITRLSGGAFWGLSTFSSPSADSGYYVNYVFDVQEEGEYDLWIREWVGMSPCHWRVNGSRWQLASESLEDEDKRFCGAWTALEGAGVIFAWRHYGKVRLEKGENTLEIRIIARRKKGDKYCKFLDAIAFLSQGIKPWEIGGNIP
;
A
#
# COMPACT_ATOMS: atom_id res chain seq x y z
N MET A 1 4.98 34.70 74.02
CA MET A 1 5.79 33.52 74.37
C MET A 1 4.90 32.28 74.37
N ARG A 2 5.32 31.25 73.62
CA ARG A 2 4.74 29.89 73.48
C ARG A 2 3.29 29.78 72.97
N ARG A 3 3.16 29.54 71.67
CA ARG A 3 2.31 28.47 71.08
C ARG A 3 2.65 28.32 69.58
N ALA A 4 3.53 27.37 69.31
CA ALA A 4 3.76 26.77 68.00
C ALA A 4 3.50 25.27 68.19
N LEU A 5 2.47 24.74 67.53
CA LEU A 5 2.36 23.39 66.97
C LEU A 5 0.89 23.11 66.56
N ILE A 6 0.74 22.45 65.41
CA ILE A 6 -0.50 21.83 64.85
C ILE A 6 -1.41 22.77 64.04
N LEU A 7 -1.11 22.88 62.74
CA LEU A 7 -2.08 22.70 61.65
C LEU A 7 -1.30 22.66 60.30
N SER A 8 -0.82 21.49 59.91
CA SER A 8 -0.21 21.25 58.58
C SER A 8 -0.38 19.79 58.20
N LEU A 9 -1.62 19.39 57.92
CA LEU A 9 -1.97 18.17 57.20
C LEU A 9 -3.44 18.32 56.79
N PHE A 10 -3.76 17.98 55.54
CA PHE A 10 -5.05 18.15 54.86
C PHE A 10 -5.31 19.49 54.18
N LEU A 11 -4.66 19.71 53.05
CA LEU A 11 -5.35 20.22 51.85
C LEU A 11 -4.53 19.76 50.62
N GLY A 12 -4.82 18.53 50.19
CA GLY A 12 -4.35 18.01 48.92
C GLY A 12 -4.98 18.80 47.79
N VAL A 13 -4.13 19.49 47.04
CA VAL A 13 -4.48 20.21 45.82
C VAL A 13 -4.93 19.19 44.78
N PHE A 14 -6.24 19.06 44.58
CA PHE A 14 -6.79 18.58 43.31
C PHE A 14 -6.59 19.69 42.28
N MET A 15 -5.40 19.76 41.69
CA MET A 15 -5.23 20.46 40.42
C MET A 15 -5.72 19.51 39.33
N PHE A 16 -6.98 19.68 38.94
CA PHE A 16 -7.41 19.31 37.60
C PHE A 16 -6.56 20.12 36.62
N ALA A 17 -5.51 19.51 36.09
CA ALA A 17 -4.90 19.99 34.86
C ALA A 17 -5.95 19.79 33.77
N SER A 18 -6.73 20.83 33.50
CA SER A 18 -7.43 21.00 32.24
C SER A 18 -6.34 21.20 31.18
N ALA A 19 -5.74 20.10 30.74
CA ALA A 19 -4.90 20.11 29.56
C ALA A 19 -5.83 20.39 28.37
N CYS A 20 -5.90 21.65 27.96
CA CYS A 20 -6.16 21.94 26.55
C CYS A 20 -5.11 21.15 25.77
N THR A 21 -5.51 20.04 25.17
CA THR A 21 -4.70 19.29 24.23
C THR A 21 -4.57 20.14 22.97
N SER A 22 -3.64 21.10 22.96
CA SER A 22 -2.88 21.33 21.74
C SER A 22 -2.25 19.99 21.39
N ALA A 23 -2.49 19.46 20.20
CA ALA A 23 -1.72 18.33 19.70
C ALA A 23 -0.24 18.68 19.91
N MET A 24 0.42 17.92 20.79
CA MET A 24 1.84 18.14 21.05
C MET A 24 2.53 17.76 19.75
N GLU A 25 3.19 18.72 19.09
CA GLU A 25 3.94 18.46 17.85
C GLU A 25 4.84 17.24 18.06
N LYS A 26 4.78 16.28 17.14
CA LYS A 26 5.60 15.08 17.25
C LYS A 26 7.07 15.50 17.21
N PRO A 27 7.93 14.93 18.07
CA PRO A 27 9.34 15.24 18.03
C PRO A 27 9.91 14.96 16.63
N ALA A 28 10.65 15.92 16.09
CA ALA A 28 11.34 15.74 14.82
C ALA A 28 12.41 14.65 14.97
N CYS A 29 12.48 13.76 13.99
CA CYS A 29 13.63 12.89 13.85
C CYS A 29 14.85 13.72 13.39
N ALA A 30 16.06 13.45 13.92
CA ALA A 30 17.25 14.23 13.65
C ALA A 30 18.56 13.47 13.89
N GLY A 31 19.64 13.91 13.24
CA GLY A 31 21.01 13.42 13.44
C GLY A 31 22.07 14.30 12.78
N THR A 32 23.34 13.88 12.86
CA THR A 32 24.48 14.56 12.23
C THR A 32 25.46 13.57 11.61
N TYR A 33 25.45 13.47 10.29
CA TYR A 33 26.42 12.69 9.54
C TYR A 33 27.75 13.43 9.43
N VAL A 34 28.87 12.70 9.49
CA VAL A 34 30.21 13.24 9.26
C VAL A 34 30.85 12.47 8.12
N ASP A 35 31.17 13.17 7.04
CA ASP A 35 31.76 12.55 5.85
C ASP A 35 33.29 12.28 6.00
N THR A 36 33.88 11.66 4.98
CA THR A 36 35.33 11.39 4.91
C THR A 36 36.21 12.63 4.91
N GLU A 37 35.68 13.79 4.56
CA GLU A 37 36.38 15.08 4.61
C GLU A 37 36.23 15.76 5.98
N GLY A 38 35.45 15.18 6.91
CA GLY A 38 35.17 15.72 8.24
C GLY A 38 34.07 16.77 8.26
N VAL A 39 33.35 16.96 7.14
CA VAL A 39 32.22 17.89 7.04
C VAL A 39 31.02 17.30 7.78
N ARG A 40 30.36 18.16 8.57
CA ARG A 40 29.18 17.78 9.35
C ARG A 40 27.91 18.15 8.60
N HIS A 41 27.10 17.15 8.31
CA HIS A 41 25.80 17.29 7.66
C HIS A 41 24.68 17.08 8.67
N HIS A 42 23.87 18.12 8.89
CA HIS A 42 22.75 18.03 9.82
C HIS A 42 21.50 17.62 9.07
N TRP A 43 20.72 16.70 9.64
CA TRP A 43 19.49 16.25 9.01
C TRP A 43 18.34 16.17 10.02
N THR A 44 17.12 16.40 9.54
CA THR A 44 15.88 16.28 10.32
C THR A 44 14.71 15.81 9.46
N VAL A 45 13.65 15.27 10.04
CA VAL A 45 12.38 14.99 9.35
C VAL A 45 11.28 15.91 9.89
N ASN A 46 10.58 16.60 8.98
CA ASN A 46 9.48 17.50 9.34
C ASN A 46 8.12 16.76 9.46
N GLU A 47 7.07 17.46 9.86
CA GLU A 47 5.73 16.89 10.05
C GLU A 47 5.04 16.45 8.75
N ALA A 48 5.53 16.92 7.60
CA ALA A 48 5.09 16.45 6.28
C ALA A 48 5.91 15.24 5.80
N HIS A 49 6.65 14.59 6.71
CA HIS A 49 7.50 13.43 6.45
C HIS A 49 8.61 13.68 5.44
N THR A 50 9.05 14.95 5.30
CA THR A 50 10.14 15.34 4.39
C THR A 50 11.47 15.32 5.12
N LEU A 51 12.46 14.64 4.53
CA LEU A 51 13.84 14.71 4.98
C LEU A 51 14.45 16.07 4.61
N MET A 52 14.96 16.77 5.61
CA MET A 52 15.72 18.00 5.48
C MET A 52 17.21 17.66 5.64
N TRP A 53 18.03 18.00 4.65
CA TRP A 53 19.48 17.82 4.66
C TRP A 53 20.18 19.18 4.56
N ASP A 54 20.98 19.52 5.57
CA ASP A 54 21.63 20.83 5.72
C ASP A 54 20.63 22.00 5.60
N GLY A 55 19.45 21.82 6.19
CA GLY A 55 18.37 22.81 6.19
C GLY A 55 17.59 22.92 4.87
N LYS A 56 17.86 22.05 3.88
CA LYS A 56 17.15 22.03 2.59
C LYS A 56 16.34 20.74 2.43
N PRO A 57 15.15 20.79 1.82
CA PRO A 57 14.41 19.58 1.49
C PRO A 57 15.26 18.66 0.60
N TYR A 58 15.30 17.37 0.96
CA TYR A 58 15.86 16.31 0.15
C TYR A 58 14.73 15.35 -0.25
N ILE A 59 14.30 15.48 -1.49
CA ILE A 59 13.24 14.67 -2.11
C ILE A 59 13.87 13.99 -3.33
N PRO A 60 14.53 12.83 -3.15
CA PRO A 60 15.27 12.17 -4.22
C PRO A 60 14.34 11.72 -5.35
N ILE A 61 14.79 11.83 -6.60
CA ILE A 61 14.12 11.22 -7.77
C ILE A 61 15.20 10.47 -8.57
N GLY A 62 15.13 9.15 -8.52
CA GLY A 62 16.22 8.27 -8.93
C GLY A 62 15.80 6.81 -9.03
N GLY A 63 16.71 5.89 -8.71
CA GLY A 63 16.38 4.46 -8.62
C GLY A 63 17.44 3.56 -8.01
N ALA A 64 17.09 2.29 -7.81
CA ALA A 64 18.03 1.26 -7.37
C ALA A 64 19.05 0.99 -8.47
N PHE A 65 20.33 0.90 -8.11
CA PHE A 65 21.42 0.64 -9.05
C PHE A 65 22.30 -0.48 -8.51
N CYS A 66 22.19 -1.67 -9.09
CA CYS A 66 23.02 -2.84 -8.81
C CYS A 66 24.19 -2.88 -9.81
N PRO A 67 25.40 -2.45 -9.42
CA PRO A 67 26.52 -2.36 -10.35
C PRO A 67 27.03 -3.76 -10.74
N PRO A 68 27.35 -4.04 -12.01
CA PRO A 68 27.92 -5.31 -12.44
C PRO A 68 29.15 -5.76 -11.65
N TYR A 69 29.96 -4.80 -11.23
CA TYR A 69 31.17 -5.06 -10.46
C TYR A 69 30.93 -5.72 -9.08
N VAL A 70 29.70 -5.61 -8.54
CA VAL A 70 29.33 -6.26 -7.27
C VAL A 70 29.33 -7.78 -7.40
N CYS A 71 28.93 -8.32 -8.56
CA CYS A 71 28.80 -9.76 -8.81
C CYS A 71 29.93 -10.33 -9.67
N ASP A 72 30.52 -9.53 -10.57
CA ASP A 72 31.69 -9.91 -11.35
C ASP A 72 32.84 -8.91 -11.10
N GLN A 73 33.90 -9.34 -10.43
CA GLN A 73 35.02 -8.47 -10.04
C GLN A 73 36.11 -8.37 -11.12
N THR A 74 35.73 -8.49 -12.40
CA THR A 74 36.64 -8.32 -13.55
C THR A 74 36.84 -6.84 -13.90
N ASP A 75 37.93 -6.52 -14.61
CA ASP A 75 38.16 -5.18 -15.15
C ASP A 75 37.05 -4.77 -16.13
N SER A 76 36.52 -5.71 -16.92
CA SER A 76 35.39 -5.46 -17.83
C SER A 76 34.13 -5.04 -17.09
N ALA A 77 33.77 -5.73 -16.00
CA ALA A 77 32.61 -5.37 -15.19
C ALA A 77 32.79 -4.03 -14.47
N TRP A 78 34.02 -3.68 -14.08
CA TRP A 78 34.34 -2.36 -13.55
C TRP A 78 34.18 -1.25 -14.61
N GLU A 79 34.71 -1.45 -15.82
CA GLU A 79 34.54 -0.49 -16.91
C GLU A 79 33.06 -0.30 -17.27
N LEU A 80 32.28 -1.39 -17.32
CA LEU A 80 30.83 -1.32 -17.52
C LEU A 80 30.15 -0.52 -16.41
N THR A 81 30.48 -0.80 -15.14
CA THR A 81 29.95 -0.06 -13.99
C THR A 81 30.20 1.45 -14.11
N LYS A 82 31.42 1.85 -14.49
CA LYS A 82 31.74 3.28 -14.70
C LYS A 82 30.94 3.88 -15.84
N ASN A 83 30.82 3.18 -16.96
CA ASN A 83 30.04 3.64 -18.12
C ASN A 83 28.58 3.85 -17.75
N GLN A 84 27.99 2.93 -16.97
CA GLN A 84 26.61 3.07 -16.49
C GLN A 84 26.45 4.29 -15.56
N ILE A 85 27.37 4.48 -14.60
CA ILE A 85 27.35 5.66 -13.71
C ILE A 85 27.53 6.97 -14.50
N ASP A 86 28.42 6.98 -15.49
CA ASP A 86 28.67 8.14 -16.34
C ASP A 86 27.45 8.48 -17.21
N LEU A 87 26.76 7.46 -17.74
CA LEU A 87 25.50 7.64 -18.47
C LEU A 87 24.40 8.22 -17.58
N LEU A 88 24.21 7.69 -16.36
CA LEU A 88 23.25 8.23 -15.40
C LEU A 88 23.55 9.72 -15.11
N LYS A 89 24.83 10.04 -14.87
CA LYS A 89 25.26 11.42 -14.62
C LYS A 89 25.00 12.32 -15.82
N GLN A 90 25.34 11.86 -17.02
CA GLN A 90 25.14 12.59 -18.28
C GLN A 90 23.66 12.90 -18.51
N LYS A 91 22.76 11.96 -18.20
CA LYS A 91 21.31 12.14 -18.31
C LYS A 91 20.69 12.90 -17.13
N GLY A 92 21.46 13.23 -16.09
CA GLY A 92 21.01 14.04 -14.96
C GLY A 92 20.39 13.26 -13.80
N VAL A 93 20.50 11.93 -13.81
CA VAL A 93 20.10 11.04 -12.70
C VAL A 93 21.26 10.93 -11.73
N ILE A 94 21.11 11.50 -10.54
CA ILE A 94 22.18 11.60 -9.52
C ILE A 94 21.76 11.08 -8.15
N ASP A 95 20.51 10.70 -7.98
CA ASP A 95 20.01 10.00 -6.78
C ASP A 95 19.94 8.51 -7.09
N ILE A 96 20.66 7.70 -6.33
CA ILE A 96 20.59 6.25 -6.44
C ILE A 96 20.60 5.62 -5.05
N TYR A 97 20.26 4.35 -4.95
CA TYR A 97 20.74 3.55 -3.83
C TYR A 97 21.29 2.23 -4.34
N LEU A 98 22.25 1.68 -3.60
CA LEU A 98 22.93 0.43 -3.92
C LEU A 98 22.24 -0.72 -3.18
N PRO A 99 21.48 -1.59 -3.86
CA PRO A 99 20.83 -2.73 -3.22
C PRO A 99 21.88 -3.73 -2.74
N SER A 100 21.55 -4.48 -1.68
CA SER A 100 22.35 -5.63 -1.22
C SER A 100 23.84 -5.33 -0.95
N ALA A 101 24.16 -4.21 -0.31
CA ALA A 101 25.52 -3.71 -0.14
C ALA A 101 26.51 -4.72 0.49
N MET A 102 26.01 -5.63 1.34
CA MET A 102 26.83 -6.63 2.04
C MET A 102 27.06 -7.95 1.27
N VAL A 103 26.61 -8.07 0.00
CA VAL A 103 26.83 -9.28 -0.82
C VAL A 103 28.23 -9.38 -1.41
N SER A 104 28.95 -8.26 -1.53
CA SER A 104 30.33 -8.20 -2.00
C SER A 104 31.29 -7.80 -0.87
N PRO A 105 32.60 -8.07 -0.99
CA PRO A 105 33.60 -7.59 -0.02
C PRO A 105 33.60 -6.05 0.13
N PRO A 106 33.97 -5.50 1.31
CA PRO A 106 33.90 -4.05 1.57
C PRO A 106 34.75 -3.20 0.62
N GLU A 107 35.86 -3.73 0.10
CA GLU A 107 36.70 -3.05 -0.89
C GLU A 107 36.02 -2.85 -2.25
N VAL A 108 35.10 -3.75 -2.62
CA VAL A 108 34.29 -3.62 -3.85
C VAL A 108 33.31 -2.46 -3.69
N LEU A 109 32.59 -2.43 -2.57
CA LEU A 109 31.69 -1.34 -2.24
C LEU A 109 32.42 0.00 -2.13
N GLN A 110 33.60 0.03 -1.48
CA GLN A 110 34.41 1.25 -1.38
C GLN A 110 34.77 1.82 -2.76
N ARG A 111 35.21 0.96 -3.69
CA ARG A 111 35.60 1.39 -5.04
C ARG A 111 34.44 2.02 -5.80
N ILE A 112 33.23 1.47 -5.64
CA ILE A 112 32.00 2.02 -6.24
C ILE A 112 31.66 3.38 -5.60
N ILE A 113 31.68 3.46 -4.27
CA ILE A 113 31.43 4.68 -3.50
C ILE A 113 32.38 5.81 -3.89
N ASP A 114 33.68 5.54 -3.96
CA ASP A 114 34.69 6.54 -4.35
C ASP A 114 34.39 7.11 -5.74
N TYR A 115 33.93 6.27 -6.68
CA TYR A 115 33.56 6.73 -8.01
C TYR A 115 32.28 7.57 -8.00
N LEU A 116 31.25 7.16 -7.25
CA LEU A 116 30.01 7.94 -7.07
C LEU A 116 30.29 9.31 -6.46
N ASP A 117 31.10 9.38 -5.41
CA ASP A 117 31.50 10.64 -4.77
C ASP A 117 32.31 11.53 -5.74
N SER A 118 33.20 10.94 -6.55
CA SER A 118 33.95 11.68 -7.58
C SER A 118 33.07 12.30 -8.66
N LYS A 119 31.89 11.71 -8.91
CA LYS A 119 30.89 12.18 -9.88
C LYS A 119 29.78 13.02 -9.24
N GLY A 120 29.81 13.19 -7.92
CA GLY A 120 28.86 14.00 -7.16
C GLY A 120 27.45 13.41 -7.15
N PHE A 121 27.34 12.10 -6.96
CA PHE A 121 26.06 11.43 -6.70
C PHE A 121 25.62 11.63 -5.25
N ARG A 122 24.31 11.55 -5.04
CA ARG A 122 23.68 11.37 -3.73
C ARG A 122 23.24 9.91 -3.67
N TYR A 123 23.68 9.16 -2.66
CA TYR A 123 23.43 7.72 -2.61
C TYR A 123 23.01 7.20 -1.24
N GLY A 124 22.16 6.19 -1.24
CA GLY A 124 21.91 5.31 -0.11
C GLY A 124 22.46 3.91 -0.33
N ILE A 125 22.37 3.07 0.70
CA ILE A 125 22.70 1.64 0.61
C ILE A 125 21.57 0.81 1.22
N GLU A 126 21.30 -0.37 0.66
CA GLU A 126 20.43 -1.37 1.27
C GLU A 126 21.28 -2.45 1.93
N LEU A 127 21.01 -2.82 3.19
CA LEU A 127 21.83 -3.83 3.88
C LEU A 127 21.37 -5.27 3.58
N ALA A 128 20.04 -5.49 3.57
CA ALA A 128 19.32 -6.74 3.24
C ALA A 128 20.14 -8.03 3.39
N GLY A 129 20.60 -8.30 4.61
CA GLY A 129 21.65 -9.29 4.84
C GLY A 129 21.47 -10.16 6.08
N TYR A 130 20.30 -10.13 6.73
CA TYR A 130 19.97 -10.97 7.89
C TYR A 130 19.12 -12.20 7.52
N PRO A 131 19.74 -13.32 7.08
CA PRO A 131 19.06 -14.59 7.00
C PRO A 131 19.16 -15.28 8.37
N GLY A 132 18.03 -15.46 9.04
CA GLY A 132 17.97 -16.28 10.24
C GLY A 132 16.65 -17.01 10.31
N ASP A 133 16.69 -18.34 10.17
CA ASP A 133 15.65 -19.24 10.67
C ASP A 133 16.06 -19.71 12.06
N GLY A 134 15.09 -19.96 12.92
CA GLY A 134 15.31 -20.62 14.21
C GLY A 134 14.13 -21.48 14.62
N PRO A 135 14.26 -22.23 15.73
CA PRO A 135 13.21 -23.13 16.19
C PRO A 135 12.01 -22.35 16.74
N GLY A 136 10.81 -22.77 16.34
CA GLY A 136 9.55 -22.25 16.89
C GLY A 136 8.32 -22.99 16.40
N TYR A 137 7.20 -22.77 17.07
CA TYR A 137 5.94 -23.45 16.83
C TYR A 137 5.15 -22.74 15.73
N SER A 138 4.79 -23.48 14.67
CA SER A 138 3.88 -23.00 13.62
C SER A 138 2.44 -23.18 14.09
N ILE A 139 1.80 -22.08 14.50
CA ILE A 139 0.42 -22.04 14.96
C ILE A 139 -0.51 -22.11 13.75
N GLN A 140 -1.48 -23.02 13.79
CA GLN A 140 -2.48 -23.16 12.73
C GLN A 140 -3.85 -23.33 13.37
N ARG A 141 -4.83 -22.54 12.92
CA ARG A 141 -6.18 -22.52 13.50
C ARG A 141 -6.84 -23.90 13.55
N GLU A 142 -6.73 -24.64 12.45
CA GLU A 142 -7.29 -25.99 12.36
C GLU A 142 -6.33 -27.06 12.90
N GLY A 143 -5.07 -26.72 13.16
CA GLY A 143 -4.02 -27.64 13.58
C GLY A 143 -3.85 -28.86 12.67
N MET A 144 -2.81 -29.65 12.94
CA MET A 144 -2.70 -30.97 12.34
C MET A 144 -3.46 -31.97 13.20
N LYS A 145 -4.28 -32.86 12.62
CA LYS A 145 -5.11 -33.77 13.42
C LYS A 145 -5.12 -35.22 12.95
N VAL A 146 -5.28 -36.11 13.92
CA VAL A 146 -5.61 -37.54 13.71
C VAL A 146 -6.94 -37.81 14.40
N ALA A 147 -7.99 -38.03 13.61
CA ALA A 147 -9.34 -38.29 14.11
C ALA A 147 -9.62 -39.80 14.28
N ASP A 148 -10.75 -40.12 14.92
CA ASP A 148 -11.28 -41.48 15.09
C ASP A 148 -10.29 -42.46 15.75
N VAL A 149 -9.46 -41.97 16.66
CA VAL A 149 -8.53 -42.78 17.47
C VAL A 149 -9.35 -43.61 18.46
N SER A 150 -9.34 -44.93 18.27
CA SER A 150 -10.18 -45.89 19.00
C SER A 150 -9.40 -46.99 19.73
N ARG A 151 -8.07 -46.99 19.62
CA ARG A 151 -7.18 -47.94 20.29
C ARG A 151 -5.93 -47.25 20.79
N SER A 152 -5.33 -47.81 21.84
CA SER A 152 -4.03 -47.31 22.30
C SER A 152 -2.94 -47.62 21.28
N GLY A 153 -2.01 -46.70 21.07
CA GLY A 153 -0.92 -46.87 20.11
C GLY A 153 -0.26 -45.56 19.72
N THR A 154 0.70 -45.65 18.81
CA THR A 154 1.40 -44.49 18.25
C THR A 154 0.66 -43.98 17.02
N TYR A 155 0.36 -42.67 17.02
CA TYR A 155 -0.33 -42.00 15.93
C TYR A 155 0.57 -40.93 15.30
N ARG A 156 0.43 -40.73 13.99
CA ARG A 156 1.35 -39.94 13.15
C ARG A 156 0.62 -38.91 12.31
N VAL A 157 1.27 -37.78 12.07
CA VAL A 157 0.91 -36.83 11.00
C VAL A 157 2.15 -36.45 10.20
N ASP A 158 2.09 -36.57 8.87
CA ASP A 158 3.18 -36.18 7.98
C ASP A 158 3.33 -34.65 7.96
N PHE A 159 4.54 -34.15 8.20
CA PHE A 159 4.91 -32.75 8.11
C PHE A 159 6.43 -32.63 7.91
N GLY A 160 6.86 -32.34 6.68
CA GLY A 160 8.25 -32.49 6.24
C GLY A 160 9.27 -31.67 7.05
N ASP A 161 8.87 -30.49 7.52
CA ASP A 161 9.77 -29.52 8.17
C ASP A 161 9.76 -29.62 9.71
N ALA A 162 9.09 -30.62 10.27
CA ALA A 162 8.97 -30.77 11.71
C ALA A 162 10.31 -31.16 12.36
N VAL A 163 10.72 -30.39 13.36
CA VAL A 163 11.87 -30.69 14.25
C VAL A 163 11.42 -31.08 15.67
N GLY A 164 10.12 -31.02 15.95
CA GLY A 164 9.47 -31.43 17.19
C GLY A 164 8.05 -30.88 17.23
N GLY A 165 7.39 -30.90 18.39
CA GLY A 165 6.07 -30.27 18.53
C GLY A 165 5.40 -30.60 19.85
N VAL A 166 4.16 -30.14 20.00
CA VAL A 166 3.28 -30.51 21.12
C VAL A 166 2.02 -31.19 20.60
N TYR A 167 1.38 -32.00 21.43
CA TYR A 167 0.11 -32.63 21.13
C TYR A 167 -0.91 -32.51 22.28
N VAL A 168 -2.19 -32.60 21.92
CA VAL A 168 -3.32 -32.75 22.86
C VAL A 168 -4.25 -33.85 22.36
N VAL A 169 -4.77 -34.64 23.29
CA VAL A 169 -5.77 -35.70 23.07
C VAL A 169 -7.11 -35.26 23.63
N VAL A 170 -8.13 -35.24 22.79
CA VAL A 170 -9.50 -34.82 23.13
C VAL A 170 -10.48 -35.95 22.85
N ASP A 171 -11.45 -36.18 23.72
CA ASP A 171 -12.53 -37.13 23.46
C ASP A 171 -13.73 -36.53 22.71
N ASP A 172 -14.72 -37.37 22.40
CA ASP A 172 -15.95 -37.00 21.72
C ASP A 172 -16.88 -36.07 22.52
N ASN A 173 -16.55 -35.80 23.78
CA ASN A 173 -17.25 -34.85 24.65
C ASN A 173 -16.43 -33.58 24.90
N ASP A 174 -15.42 -33.33 24.07
CA ASP A 174 -14.47 -32.22 24.17
C ASP A 174 -13.61 -32.23 25.45
N ALA A 175 -13.53 -33.35 26.16
CA ALA A 175 -12.69 -33.47 27.35
C ALA A 175 -11.24 -33.75 26.94
N ILE A 176 -10.32 -32.96 27.50
CA ILE A 176 -8.89 -33.14 27.30
C ILE A 176 -8.41 -34.29 28.20
N LEU A 177 -7.85 -35.34 27.59
CA LEU A 177 -7.46 -36.56 28.29
C LEU A 177 -5.94 -36.68 28.51
N ASP A 178 -5.15 -36.13 27.59
CA ASP A 178 -3.69 -36.21 27.61
C ASP A 178 -3.07 -35.08 26.78
N ALA A 179 -1.83 -34.73 27.07
CA ALA A 179 -1.04 -33.79 26.29
C ALA A 179 0.45 -33.98 26.56
N GLY A 180 1.29 -33.51 25.65
CA GLY A 180 2.73 -33.51 25.87
C GLY A 180 3.51 -33.14 24.63
N ASN A 181 4.80 -33.47 24.66
CA ASN A 181 5.71 -33.27 23.54
C ASN A 181 5.53 -34.37 22.48
N ALA A 182 5.41 -33.98 21.22
CA ALA A 182 5.40 -34.87 20.07
C ALA A 182 6.83 -35.13 19.58
N ARG A 183 7.09 -36.36 19.12
CA ARG A 183 8.40 -36.79 18.62
C ARG A 183 8.42 -36.73 17.09
N VAL A 184 9.58 -36.47 16.49
CA VAL A 184 9.73 -36.57 15.04
C VAL A 184 9.86 -38.03 14.64
N PHE A 185 9.09 -38.47 13.65
CA PHE A 185 9.33 -39.74 12.96
C PHE A 185 9.94 -39.48 11.59
N ARG A 186 10.76 -40.43 11.13
CA ARG A 186 11.28 -40.47 9.76
C ARG A 186 11.23 -41.91 9.28
N VAL A 187 10.57 -42.14 8.15
CA VAL A 187 10.45 -43.45 7.51
C VAL A 187 10.88 -43.30 6.06
N GLU A 188 11.83 -44.14 5.64
CA GLU A 188 12.18 -44.30 4.23
C GLU A 188 11.29 -45.40 3.64
N ASP A 189 10.57 -45.08 2.57
CA ASP A 189 9.78 -46.03 1.81
C ASP A 189 10.05 -45.93 0.29
N THR A 190 9.39 -46.78 -0.50
CA THR A 190 9.58 -46.81 -1.96
C THR A 190 9.16 -45.53 -2.69
N ASN A 191 8.42 -44.64 -2.02
CA ASN A 191 7.93 -43.38 -2.56
C ASN A 191 8.69 -42.16 -2.02
N GLY A 192 9.73 -42.35 -1.20
CA GLY A 192 10.59 -41.30 -0.69
C GLY A 192 10.74 -41.29 0.84
N THR A 193 11.19 -40.16 1.38
CA THR A 193 11.24 -39.95 2.84
C THR A 193 9.92 -39.36 3.32
N ARG A 194 9.26 -40.04 4.25
CA ARG A 194 8.14 -39.50 5.02
C ARG A 194 8.63 -39.06 6.39
N GLN A 195 8.37 -37.81 6.74
CA GLN A 195 8.74 -37.21 8.02
C GLN A 195 7.53 -36.46 8.59
N GLY A 196 7.44 -36.42 9.92
CA GLY A 196 6.39 -35.70 10.61
C GLY A 196 6.42 -35.92 12.11
N LEU A 197 5.26 -35.80 12.76
CA LEU A 197 5.12 -35.92 14.21
C LEU A 197 4.40 -37.20 14.62
N GLU A 198 4.82 -37.76 15.75
CA GLU A 198 4.18 -38.90 16.39
C GLU A 198 4.01 -38.73 17.90
N ALA A 199 2.93 -39.30 18.43
CA ALA A 199 2.64 -39.34 19.87
C ALA A 199 2.00 -40.69 20.25
N ASP A 200 2.29 -41.15 21.47
CA ASP A 200 1.67 -42.36 22.03
C ASP A 200 0.38 -42.00 22.75
N VAL A 201 -0.71 -42.65 22.37
CA VAL A 201 -2.03 -42.37 22.91
C VAL A 201 -2.53 -43.56 23.70
N LYS A 202 -2.99 -43.30 24.92
CA LYS A 202 -3.76 -44.27 25.70
C LYS A 202 -5.25 -44.04 25.44
N CYS A 203 -5.85 -44.89 24.62
CA CYS A 203 -7.28 -44.84 24.33
C CYS A 203 -8.06 -45.72 25.32
N PRO A 204 -8.96 -45.15 26.14
CA PRO A 204 -9.87 -45.95 26.94
C PRO A 204 -10.81 -46.78 26.06
N PRO A 205 -11.30 -47.95 26.54
CA PRO A 205 -12.26 -48.75 25.79
C PRO A 205 -13.52 -47.95 25.43
N ASN A 206 -14.05 -48.17 24.23
CA ASN A 206 -15.29 -47.55 23.73
C ASN A 206 -15.28 -46.02 23.65
N ARG A 207 -14.11 -45.38 23.63
CA ARG A 207 -13.98 -43.95 23.35
C ARG A 207 -13.45 -43.70 21.94
N LYS A 208 -13.90 -42.61 21.35
CA LYS A 208 -13.29 -42.03 20.15
C LYS A 208 -12.54 -40.78 20.56
N LEU A 209 -11.28 -40.70 20.15
CA LEU A 209 -10.39 -39.59 20.45
C LEU A 209 -9.98 -38.88 19.17
N THR A 210 -9.64 -37.61 19.31
CA THR A 210 -8.97 -36.81 18.30
C THR A 210 -7.66 -36.29 18.89
N LEU A 211 -6.57 -36.46 18.14
CA LEU A 211 -5.28 -35.88 18.44
C LEU A 211 -5.08 -34.62 17.64
N TYR A 212 -4.58 -33.58 18.29
CA TYR A 212 -4.13 -32.35 17.65
C TYR A 212 -2.63 -32.16 17.88
N PHE A 213 -1.92 -31.72 16.84
CA PHE A 213 -0.49 -31.44 16.86
C PHE A 213 -0.23 -29.98 16.47
N THR A 214 0.69 -29.34 17.19
CA THR A 214 1.32 -28.07 16.79
C THR A 214 2.80 -28.35 16.50
N PRO A 215 3.26 -28.22 15.25
CA PRO A 215 4.63 -28.54 14.88
C PRO A 215 5.58 -27.42 15.27
N MET A 216 6.74 -27.82 15.77
CA MET A 216 7.92 -26.99 15.85
C MET A 216 8.73 -27.16 14.56
N ILE A 217 9.09 -26.05 13.93
CA ILE A 217 9.85 -25.96 12.68
C ILE A 217 11.06 -25.06 12.87
N ASN A 218 12.03 -25.14 11.95
CA ASN A 218 13.04 -24.08 11.82
C ASN A 218 12.54 -23.06 10.81
N GLY A 219 12.17 -21.86 11.26
CA GLY A 219 11.60 -20.80 10.43
C GLY A 219 11.62 -19.44 11.12
N GLY A 220 10.64 -18.59 10.80
CA GLY A 220 10.45 -17.31 11.48
C GLY A 220 11.45 -16.23 11.07
N ARG A 221 11.73 -16.08 9.76
CA ARG A 221 12.60 -15.02 9.24
C ARG A 221 11.93 -13.65 9.45
N PRO A 222 12.60 -12.65 10.06
CA PRO A 222 13.90 -12.72 10.73
C PRO A 222 13.84 -13.34 12.15
N TYR A 223 14.70 -14.31 12.45
CA TYR A 223 14.80 -14.90 13.79
C TYR A 223 15.85 -14.19 14.65
N PHE A 224 15.45 -13.42 15.67
CA PHE A 224 16.37 -12.56 16.43
C PHE A 224 17.09 -13.22 17.62
N TRP A 225 16.60 -14.37 18.09
CA TRP A 225 17.06 -14.98 19.34
C TRP A 225 18.26 -15.92 19.13
N GLU A 226 18.74 -16.54 20.22
CA GLU A 226 19.84 -17.53 20.20
C GLU A 226 21.17 -17.00 19.63
N GLY A 227 21.46 -15.71 19.85
CA GLY A 227 22.67 -15.07 19.37
C GLY A 227 22.61 -14.62 17.91
N GLY A 228 21.48 -14.81 17.21
CA GLY A 228 21.29 -14.40 15.82
C GLY A 228 21.51 -12.89 15.64
N PHE A 229 20.82 -12.09 16.46
CA PHE A 229 20.93 -10.64 16.41
C PHE A 229 22.36 -10.15 16.69
N GLU A 230 23.03 -10.69 17.71
CA GLU A 230 24.41 -10.31 18.06
C GLU A 230 25.41 -10.65 16.95
N LYS A 231 25.28 -11.83 16.34
CA LYS A 231 26.14 -12.23 15.21
C LYS A 231 25.97 -11.28 14.03
N TYR A 232 24.73 -10.88 13.73
CA TYR A 232 24.48 -9.95 12.64
C TYR A 232 24.96 -8.54 12.94
N ARG A 233 24.70 -8.03 14.15
CA ARG A 233 25.25 -6.77 14.65
C ARG A 233 26.76 -6.73 14.46
N ASP A 234 27.46 -7.77 14.91
CA ASP A 234 28.92 -7.81 14.87
C ASP A 234 29.43 -7.88 13.42
N LYS A 235 28.78 -8.68 12.56
CA LYS A 235 29.07 -8.74 11.12
C LYS A 235 28.88 -7.38 10.44
N LEU A 236 27.77 -6.69 10.74
CA LEU A 236 27.45 -5.37 10.18
C LEU A 236 28.50 -4.35 10.58
N VAL A 237 28.82 -4.26 11.87
CA VAL A 237 29.84 -3.31 12.36
C VAL A 237 31.21 -3.63 11.79
N GLU A 238 31.60 -4.91 11.73
CA GLU A 238 32.89 -5.31 11.17
C GLU A 238 32.98 -4.93 9.69
N TYR A 239 31.95 -5.22 8.91
CA TYR A 239 31.91 -4.93 7.48
C TYR A 239 32.05 -3.42 7.22
N PHE A 240 31.19 -2.62 7.83
CA PHE A 240 31.16 -1.17 7.57
C PHE A 240 32.27 -0.39 8.27
N SER A 241 32.98 -0.97 9.25
CA SER A 241 34.22 -0.36 9.78
C SER A 241 35.34 -0.24 8.72
N LYS A 242 35.23 -0.98 7.62
CA LYS A 242 36.19 -1.00 6.50
C LYS A 242 35.74 -0.09 5.34
N VAL A 243 34.53 0.47 5.40
CA VAL A 243 33.95 1.33 4.38
C VAL A 243 33.94 2.78 4.87
N ARG A 244 34.31 3.70 4.00
CA ARG A 244 34.41 5.13 4.25
C ARG A 244 33.44 5.86 3.34
N PHE A 245 32.37 6.36 3.93
CA PHE A 245 31.32 7.07 3.20
C PHE A 245 31.70 8.53 2.96
N GLY A 246 31.55 9.00 1.72
CA GLY A 246 31.81 10.39 1.36
C GLY A 246 30.60 11.30 1.49
N LYS A 247 30.74 12.52 0.99
CA LYS A 247 29.73 13.58 1.06
C LYS A 247 28.42 13.25 0.32
N GLY A 248 28.41 12.25 -0.54
CA GLY A 248 27.24 11.79 -1.27
C GLY A 248 26.31 10.88 -0.47
N PHE A 249 26.79 10.28 0.63
CA PHE A 249 26.00 9.32 1.40
C PHE A 249 24.83 10.00 2.14
N ARG A 250 23.62 9.44 2.03
CA ARG A 250 22.39 10.07 2.55
C ARG A 250 21.56 9.21 3.48
N PHE A 251 21.46 7.90 3.26
CA PHE A 251 20.55 7.05 4.04
C PHE A 251 20.89 5.56 3.91
N VAL A 252 20.27 4.76 4.77
CA VAL A 252 20.28 3.29 4.71
C VAL A 252 18.85 2.79 4.54
N VAL A 253 18.67 1.77 3.72
CA VAL A 253 17.41 1.02 3.56
C VAL A 253 17.60 -0.38 4.14
N GLU A 254 16.56 -0.90 4.78
CA GLU A 254 16.46 -2.28 5.23
C GLU A 254 17.65 -2.79 6.04
N PRO A 255 17.84 -2.31 7.27
CA PRO A 255 19.00 -2.66 8.09
C PRO A 255 18.91 -4.04 8.74
N VAL A 256 17.87 -4.84 8.47
CA VAL A 256 17.74 -6.23 8.95
C VAL A 256 17.66 -7.18 7.74
N SER A 257 16.49 -7.36 7.15
CA SER A 257 16.29 -8.22 5.98
C SER A 257 15.31 -7.57 5.02
N GLY A 258 15.58 -7.63 3.72
CA GLY A 258 14.61 -7.19 2.71
C GLY A 258 13.27 -7.91 2.91
N GLU A 259 12.17 -7.15 2.82
CA GLU A 259 10.82 -7.65 3.07
C GLU A 259 10.65 -8.33 4.46
N ALA A 260 11.34 -7.83 5.49
CA ALA A 260 11.25 -8.36 6.85
C ALA A 260 9.81 -8.32 7.38
N GLY A 261 9.09 -9.43 7.27
CA GLY A 261 7.86 -9.69 8.02
C GLY A 261 8.15 -10.70 9.12
N ALA A 262 7.95 -10.35 10.39
CA ALA A 262 7.89 -11.38 11.43
C ALA A 262 6.83 -12.42 11.00
N SER A 263 7.17 -13.71 10.99
CA SER A 263 6.19 -14.73 10.60
C SER A 263 5.01 -14.71 11.58
N ASN A 264 3.85 -14.42 11.02
CA ASN A 264 2.64 -14.01 11.71
C ASN A 264 1.87 -15.14 12.42
N VAL A 265 2.36 -16.36 12.29
CA VAL A 265 1.83 -17.56 12.96
C VAL A 265 2.95 -18.41 13.57
N PHE A 266 4.07 -17.80 13.88
CA PHE A 266 5.25 -18.47 14.41
C PHE A 266 5.56 -18.01 15.83
N LEU A 267 5.58 -18.94 16.77
CA LEU A 267 5.93 -18.69 18.18
C LEU A 267 7.34 -19.24 18.45
N PRO A 268 8.37 -18.39 18.60
CA PRO A 268 9.74 -18.84 18.84
C PRO A 268 9.85 -19.74 20.07
N ALA A 269 10.57 -20.87 19.96
CA ALA A 269 10.81 -21.81 21.06
C ALA A 269 12.01 -21.40 21.95
N SER A 270 12.55 -20.19 21.75
CA SER A 270 13.75 -19.72 22.44
C SER A 270 13.46 -19.35 23.90
N GLN A 271 14.34 -19.75 24.82
CA GLN A 271 14.30 -19.27 26.20
C GLN A 271 14.42 -17.74 26.31
N ALA A 272 15.17 -17.11 25.40
CA ALA A 272 15.32 -15.66 25.35
C ALA A 272 14.00 -14.97 24.95
N TYR A 273 13.25 -15.57 24.01
CA TYR A 273 11.92 -15.11 23.64
C TYR A 273 10.96 -15.21 24.84
N THR A 274 10.88 -16.38 25.48
CA THR A 274 10.05 -16.61 26.67
C THR A 274 10.35 -15.60 27.76
N ALA A 275 11.63 -15.34 28.07
CA ALA A 275 12.01 -14.37 29.09
C ALA A 275 11.56 -12.93 28.74
N GLN A 276 11.68 -12.53 27.47
CA GLN A 276 11.22 -11.22 27.01
C GLN A 276 9.69 -11.10 27.06
N PHE A 277 8.97 -12.15 26.65
CA PHE A 277 7.50 -12.16 26.68
C PHE A 277 6.98 -12.16 28.13
N THR A 278 7.53 -12.99 29.01
CA THR A 278 7.25 -12.99 30.45
C THR A 278 7.45 -11.59 31.04
N ARG A 279 8.57 -10.91 30.72
CA ARG A 279 8.81 -9.54 31.19
C ARG A 279 7.77 -8.56 30.66
N TRP A 280 7.39 -8.68 29.40
CA TRP A 280 6.34 -7.85 28.80
C TRP A 280 4.99 -8.04 29.50
N LEU A 281 4.60 -9.28 29.80
CA LEU A 281 3.38 -9.59 30.55
C LEU A 281 3.41 -9.02 31.97
N ILE A 282 4.55 -9.13 32.67
CA ILE A 282 4.74 -8.51 33.99
C ILE A 282 4.56 -6.99 33.91
N LEU A 283 5.15 -6.34 32.90
CA LEU A 283 5.02 -4.90 32.73
C LEU A 283 3.59 -4.47 32.38
N ARG A 284 2.87 -5.27 31.60
CA ARG A 284 1.50 -4.98 31.19
C ARG A 284 0.49 -5.17 32.33
N TYR A 285 0.50 -6.34 32.97
CA TYR A 285 -0.54 -6.72 33.92
C TYR A 285 -0.18 -6.49 35.38
N LYS A 286 1.12 -6.35 35.69
CA LYS A 286 1.70 -6.17 37.05
C LYS A 286 1.46 -7.33 38.02
N LYS A 287 0.32 -8.02 37.95
CA LYS A 287 -0.13 -9.09 38.83
C LYS A 287 -0.68 -10.26 38.03
N ILE A 288 -0.44 -11.49 38.52
CA ILE A 288 -0.86 -12.72 37.82
C ILE A 288 -2.39 -12.86 37.81
N GLU A 289 -3.08 -12.33 38.81
CA GLU A 289 -4.55 -12.33 38.85
C GLU A 289 -5.14 -11.45 37.74
N ALA A 290 -4.49 -10.31 37.44
CA ALA A 290 -4.90 -9.44 36.35
C ALA A 290 -4.68 -10.11 34.99
N LEU A 291 -3.56 -10.84 34.82
CA LEU A 291 -3.31 -11.65 33.63
C LEU A 291 -4.37 -12.76 33.48
N ASN A 292 -4.60 -13.55 34.54
CA ASN A 292 -5.62 -14.62 34.54
C ASN A 292 -7.00 -14.09 34.16
N SER A 293 -7.36 -12.90 34.67
CA SER A 293 -8.63 -12.26 34.33
C SER A 293 -8.67 -11.79 32.88
N ALA A 294 -7.60 -11.17 32.36
CA ALA A 294 -7.55 -10.67 30.99
C ALA A 294 -7.49 -11.79 29.95
N TRP A 295 -6.78 -12.87 30.25
CA TRP A 295 -6.72 -14.07 29.43
C TRP A 295 -7.92 -15.01 29.65
N ALA A 296 -8.86 -14.64 30.52
CA ALA A 296 -10.04 -15.44 30.85
C ALA A 296 -9.70 -16.91 31.14
N MET A 297 -8.65 -17.12 31.94
CA MET A 297 -8.12 -18.45 32.24
C MET A 297 -9.15 -19.28 33.02
N ILE A 298 -9.51 -20.43 32.46
CA ILE A 298 -10.34 -21.45 33.12
C ILE A 298 -9.48 -22.29 34.04
N THR A 299 -8.26 -22.61 33.58
CA THR A 299 -7.20 -23.20 34.42
C THR A 299 -6.25 -22.08 34.84
N PRO A 300 -6.30 -21.62 36.10
CA PRO A 300 -5.49 -20.47 36.52
C PRO A 300 -3.99 -20.73 36.37
N LEU A 301 -3.29 -19.73 35.84
CA LEU A 301 -1.83 -19.64 35.79
C LEU A 301 -1.30 -19.39 37.19
N VAL A 302 -0.21 -20.07 37.52
CA VAL A 302 0.46 -19.95 38.82
C VAL A 302 1.43 -18.77 38.87
N ASP A 303 2.05 -18.42 37.74
CA ASP A 303 2.98 -17.30 37.59
C ASP A 303 3.13 -16.87 36.11
N PHE A 304 3.93 -15.82 35.87
CA PHE A 304 4.20 -15.28 34.54
C PHE A 304 5.22 -16.11 33.73
N GLU A 305 6.00 -16.99 34.36
CA GLU A 305 6.97 -17.84 33.67
C GLU A 305 6.25 -18.98 32.93
N VAL A 306 5.21 -19.55 33.54
CA VAL A 306 4.29 -20.47 32.87
C VAL A 306 3.64 -19.77 31.69
N ALA A 307 3.08 -18.58 31.89
CA ALA A 307 2.40 -17.83 30.84
C ALA A 307 3.28 -17.60 29.59
N GLY A 308 4.55 -17.23 29.79
CA GLY A 308 5.46 -16.89 28.70
C GLY A 308 5.95 -18.06 27.85
N ARG A 309 5.67 -19.31 28.26
CA ARG A 309 6.08 -20.53 27.53
C ARG A 309 4.92 -21.38 27.03
N LEU A 310 3.68 -20.93 27.22
CA LEU A 310 2.50 -21.66 26.73
C LEU A 310 2.46 -21.64 25.20
N VAL A 311 2.21 -22.82 24.63
CA VAL A 311 2.06 -23.02 23.18
C VAL A 311 0.57 -23.20 22.87
N PRO A 312 -0.05 -22.32 22.06
CA PRO A 312 -1.40 -22.51 21.58
C PRO A 312 -1.51 -23.74 20.69
N VAL A 313 -2.50 -24.59 20.94
CA VAL A 313 -2.74 -25.81 20.16
C VAL A 313 -4.01 -25.69 19.32
N ARG A 314 -5.14 -25.39 19.94
CA ARG A 314 -6.44 -25.31 19.25
C ARG A 314 -7.49 -24.58 20.08
N VAL A 315 -8.49 -24.01 19.40
CA VAL A 315 -9.77 -23.61 20.01
C VAL A 315 -10.83 -24.68 19.77
N LEU A 316 -11.36 -25.26 20.84
CA LEU A 316 -12.41 -26.28 20.82
C LEU A 316 -13.78 -25.62 20.88
N LYS A 317 -14.68 -26.01 19.96
CA LYS A 317 -16.09 -25.60 19.99
C LYS A 317 -16.88 -26.56 20.86
N THR A 318 -17.13 -26.16 22.10
CA THR A 318 -17.83 -27.01 23.08
C THR A 318 -19.26 -26.53 23.29
N LYS A 319 -20.10 -27.36 23.92
CA LYS A 319 -21.43 -26.92 24.39
C LYS A 319 -21.38 -25.74 25.37
N LYS A 320 -20.25 -25.51 26.04
CA LYS A 320 -20.06 -24.47 27.05
C LYS A 320 -19.48 -23.16 26.48
N GLY A 321 -19.13 -23.13 25.19
CA GLY A 321 -18.45 -22.01 24.56
C GLY A 321 -17.20 -22.45 23.79
N GLU A 322 -16.34 -21.50 23.47
CA GLU A 322 -15.09 -21.75 22.76
C GLU A 322 -13.94 -21.79 23.75
N ILE A 323 -13.24 -22.92 23.80
CA ILE A 323 -12.20 -23.18 24.80
C ILE A 323 -10.85 -23.20 24.08
N GLY A 324 -9.99 -22.23 24.38
CA GLY A 324 -8.61 -22.26 23.93
C GLY A 324 -7.81 -23.28 24.73
N VAL A 325 -7.02 -24.10 24.05
CA VAL A 325 -6.18 -25.13 24.65
C VAL A 325 -4.71 -24.78 24.44
N LEU A 326 -3.99 -24.71 25.54
CA LEU A 326 -2.59 -24.31 25.62
C LEU A 326 -1.78 -25.42 26.29
N VAL A 327 -0.57 -25.67 25.80
CA VAL A 327 0.34 -26.67 26.39
C VAL A 327 1.57 -25.97 26.96
N ASP A 328 1.94 -26.32 28.19
CA ASP A 328 3.26 -26.05 28.75
C ASP A 328 4.20 -27.20 28.34
N PRO A 329 5.12 -26.98 27.38
CA PRO A 329 6.02 -28.04 26.90
C PRO A 329 7.04 -28.47 27.96
N ALA A 330 7.31 -27.66 28.99
CA ALA A 330 8.27 -28.00 30.04
C ALA A 330 7.69 -29.01 31.06
N GLU A 331 6.39 -28.87 31.37
CA GLU A 331 5.71 -29.70 32.38
C GLU A 331 4.77 -30.74 31.77
N ASN A 332 4.54 -30.72 30.45
CA ASN A 332 3.49 -31.46 29.74
C ASN A 332 2.11 -31.22 30.37
N LYS A 333 1.85 -29.97 30.80
CA LYS A 333 0.61 -29.58 31.45
C LYS A 333 -0.28 -28.79 30.51
N VAL A 334 -1.59 -29.01 30.61
CA VAL A 334 -2.59 -28.28 29.82
C VAL A 334 -3.17 -27.13 30.63
N TYR A 335 -3.34 -26.00 29.94
CA TYR A 335 -4.10 -24.85 30.42
C TYR A 335 -5.22 -24.55 29.44
N THR A 336 -6.31 -24.00 29.96
CA THR A 336 -7.51 -23.67 29.18
C THR A 336 -8.00 -22.28 29.49
N GLU A 337 -8.57 -21.64 28.48
CA GLU A 337 -9.07 -20.26 28.51
C GLU A 337 -10.38 -20.12 27.72
N ASP A 338 -11.18 -19.09 28.02
CA ASP A 338 -12.38 -18.74 27.24
C ASP A 338 -12.03 -17.85 26.04
N ALA A 339 -11.86 -18.48 24.88
CA ALA A 339 -11.32 -17.85 23.67
C ALA A 339 -12.20 -16.72 23.12
N ARG A 340 -13.46 -16.61 23.59
CA ARG A 340 -14.41 -15.58 23.17
C ARG A 340 -14.12 -14.20 23.77
N VAL A 341 -13.37 -14.14 24.87
CA VAL A 341 -13.11 -12.89 25.60
C VAL A 341 -11.64 -12.70 25.96
N SER A 342 -10.81 -13.71 25.73
CA SER A 342 -9.39 -13.72 26.10
C SER A 342 -8.54 -12.75 25.30
N GLN A 343 -7.67 -12.03 26.00
CA GLN A 343 -6.65 -11.16 25.42
C GLN A 343 -5.36 -11.91 25.06
N LEU A 344 -5.25 -13.23 25.29
CA LEU A 344 -4.01 -13.99 25.12
C LEU A 344 -3.40 -13.84 23.73
N TRP A 345 -4.21 -14.07 22.68
CA TRP A 345 -3.66 -14.02 21.33
C TRP A 345 -3.30 -12.62 20.88
N TYR A 346 -4.11 -11.62 21.27
CA TYR A 346 -3.78 -10.22 21.07
C TYR A 346 -2.44 -9.87 21.70
N ASP A 347 -2.19 -10.32 22.93
CA ASP A 347 -0.92 -10.08 23.61
C ASP A 347 0.29 -10.74 22.91
N ILE A 348 0.12 -11.94 22.34
CA ILE A 348 1.19 -12.62 21.57
C ILE A 348 1.50 -11.84 20.28
N VAL A 349 0.47 -11.48 19.52
CA VAL A 349 0.60 -10.73 18.26
C VAL A 349 1.25 -9.36 18.51
N ASP A 350 0.76 -8.65 19.53
CA ASP A 350 1.28 -7.36 19.96
C ASP A 350 2.75 -7.44 20.35
N PHE A 351 3.10 -8.39 21.21
CA PHE A 351 4.47 -8.58 21.66
C PHE A 351 5.40 -8.91 20.50
N SER A 352 4.98 -9.78 19.56
CA SER A 352 5.77 -10.16 18.39
C SER A 352 6.10 -8.95 17.51
N GLY A 353 5.10 -8.09 17.24
CA GLY A 353 5.32 -6.86 16.49
C GLY A 353 6.22 -5.86 17.23
N GLU A 354 5.94 -5.62 18.52
CA GLU A 354 6.72 -4.68 19.34
C GLU A 354 8.17 -5.13 19.54
N VAL A 355 8.43 -6.42 19.76
CA VAL A 355 9.79 -6.92 19.96
C VAL A 355 10.59 -6.85 18.66
N SER A 356 9.95 -7.09 17.52
CA SER A 356 10.56 -6.94 16.20
C SER A 356 10.92 -5.47 15.93
N ALA A 357 10.00 -4.52 16.20
CA ALA A 357 10.31 -3.09 16.14
C ALA A 357 11.51 -2.72 17.02
N ARG A 358 11.60 -3.26 18.24
CA ARG A 358 12.75 -2.99 19.13
C ARG A 358 14.09 -3.48 18.56
N TYR A 359 14.12 -4.65 17.92
CA TYR A 359 15.34 -5.13 17.26
C TYR A 359 15.70 -4.25 16.05
N CYS A 360 14.70 -3.83 15.27
CA CYS A 360 14.85 -2.88 14.17
C CYS A 360 15.42 -1.53 14.65
N ASN A 361 14.87 -0.97 15.74
CA ASN A 361 15.39 0.24 16.38
C ASN A 361 16.83 0.04 16.88
N SER A 362 17.10 -1.08 17.55
CA SER A 362 18.41 -1.39 18.11
C SER A 362 19.50 -1.46 17.04
N ILE A 363 19.26 -2.15 15.92
CA ILE A 363 20.26 -2.22 14.85
C ILE A 363 20.47 -0.86 14.19
N SER A 364 19.40 -0.07 14.07
CA SER A 364 19.44 1.28 13.49
C SER A 364 20.30 2.22 14.34
N GLU A 365 20.12 2.18 15.66
CA GLU A 365 20.98 2.93 16.58
C GLU A 365 22.44 2.50 16.52
N ILE A 366 22.69 1.19 16.42
CA ILE A 366 24.06 0.67 16.35
C ILE A 366 24.73 1.15 15.07
N PHE A 367 24.04 1.11 13.93
CA PHE A 367 24.56 1.66 12.69
C PHE A 367 24.87 3.15 12.83
N LYS A 368 23.93 3.95 13.35
CA LYS A 368 24.15 5.40 13.54
C LYS A 368 25.32 5.72 14.47
N LYS A 369 25.46 4.98 15.58
CA LYS A 369 26.51 5.21 16.58
C LYS A 369 27.89 4.70 16.16
N ARG A 370 27.95 3.65 15.32
CA ARG A 370 29.20 2.90 15.04
C ARG A 370 29.68 3.02 13.60
N VAL A 371 28.81 3.42 12.68
CA VAL A 371 29.08 3.49 11.24
C VAL A 371 28.88 4.92 10.74
N ALA A 372 27.63 5.38 10.63
CA ALA A 372 27.29 6.70 10.11
C ALA A 372 25.91 7.12 10.58
N ASP A 373 25.81 8.31 11.18
CA ASP A 373 24.55 8.88 11.65
C ASP A 373 23.76 9.53 10.49
N VAL A 374 23.11 8.68 9.70
CA VAL A 374 22.20 9.02 8.61
C VAL A 374 20.80 8.44 8.86
N PRO A 375 19.74 8.96 8.22
CA PRO A 375 18.42 8.35 8.26
C PRO A 375 18.43 6.88 7.88
N ILE A 376 17.69 6.07 8.64
CA ILE A 376 17.49 4.63 8.38
C ILE A 376 16.02 4.36 8.08
N VAL A 377 15.76 3.72 6.94
CA VAL A 377 14.43 3.46 6.38
C VAL A 377 14.15 1.96 6.40
N PHE A 378 12.97 1.58 6.89
CA PHE A 378 12.47 0.20 6.81
C PHE A 378 11.39 0.10 5.74
N GLU A 379 11.57 -0.82 4.78
CA GLU A 379 10.66 -1.01 3.67
C GLU A 379 9.40 -1.77 4.12
N HIS A 380 8.28 -1.39 3.53
CA HIS A 380 6.98 -2.01 3.76
C HIS A 380 6.72 -3.10 2.74
N THR A 381 6.38 -4.29 3.24
CA THR A 381 5.76 -5.36 2.46
C THR A 381 4.63 -6.03 3.25
N GLY A 382 3.62 -6.50 2.52
CA GLY A 382 2.48 -7.26 3.07
C GLY A 382 1.46 -6.41 3.83
N PRO A 383 0.70 -6.99 4.77
CA PRO A 383 -0.28 -6.25 5.57
C PRO A 383 0.40 -5.28 6.53
N ILE A 384 -0.34 -4.26 7.01
CA ILE A 384 0.07 -3.37 8.10
C ILE A 384 0.58 -4.17 9.31
N ALA A 385 1.72 -3.78 9.85
CA ALA A 385 2.35 -4.52 10.93
C ALA A 385 3.05 -3.59 11.92
N ARG A 386 2.97 -3.93 13.21
CA ARG A 386 3.47 -3.06 14.28
C ARG A 386 4.98 -2.90 14.29
N HIS A 387 5.74 -3.82 13.69
CA HIS A 387 7.20 -3.73 13.67
C HIS A 387 7.73 -2.59 12.79
N ARG A 388 6.88 -1.98 11.96
CA ARG A 388 7.18 -0.80 11.14
C ARG A 388 6.69 0.53 11.74
N ILE A 389 5.99 0.48 12.88
CA ILE A 389 5.59 1.68 13.63
C ILE A 389 6.63 1.92 14.72
N ASN A 390 7.38 3.02 14.62
CA ASN A 390 8.37 3.35 15.64
C ASN A 390 7.68 4.07 16.82
N LEU A 391 7.50 3.34 17.92
CA LEU A 391 6.92 3.88 19.16
C LEU A 391 7.97 4.43 20.14
N GLU A 392 9.26 4.39 19.78
CA GLU A 392 10.36 4.88 20.61
C GLU A 392 10.83 6.28 20.15
N GLU A 393 11.53 7.00 21.03
CA GLU A 393 12.07 8.34 20.73
C GLU A 393 13.29 8.30 19.77
N SER A 394 13.87 7.11 19.58
CA SER A 394 15.04 6.82 18.76
C SER A 394 14.82 5.54 17.94
N GLY A 395 15.82 5.08 17.18
CA GLY A 395 15.71 3.90 16.33
C GLY A 395 15.69 4.25 14.85
N PHE A 396 14.84 3.61 14.05
CA PHE A 396 14.72 3.96 12.63
C PHE A 396 13.97 5.28 12.43
N ASP A 397 14.13 5.83 11.23
CA ASP A 397 13.82 7.23 10.93
C ASP A 397 12.87 7.40 9.74
N GLY A 398 12.51 6.31 9.05
CA GLY A 398 11.55 6.34 7.94
C GLY A 398 10.95 4.99 7.56
N VAL A 399 9.90 5.04 6.75
CA VAL A 399 9.25 3.89 6.11
C VAL A 399 9.44 3.99 4.59
N GLY A 400 9.92 2.90 4.00
CA GLY A 400 10.14 2.73 2.57
C GLY A 400 8.90 2.13 1.92
N VAL A 401 8.49 2.65 0.77
CA VAL A 401 7.38 2.10 -0.02
C VAL A 401 7.94 1.28 -1.16
N GLU A 402 7.62 -0.01 -1.17
CA GLU A 402 7.72 -0.85 -2.37
C GLU A 402 6.34 -0.93 -3.02
N THR A 403 6.17 -0.54 -4.27
CA THR A 403 4.84 -0.53 -4.90
C THR A 403 4.91 -0.73 -6.40
N TYR A 404 3.88 -1.37 -6.97
CA TYR A 404 3.85 -1.75 -8.37
C TYR A 404 2.50 -1.38 -8.98
N GLY A 405 2.47 -1.08 -10.28
CA GLY A 405 1.23 -0.78 -11.01
C GLY A 405 1.27 0.56 -11.74
N ILE A 406 0.09 1.10 -12.04
CA ILE A 406 -0.09 2.33 -12.81
C ILE A 406 -1.14 3.25 -12.17
N GLY A 407 -1.00 4.55 -12.39
CA GLY A 407 -1.86 5.60 -11.87
C GLY A 407 -2.16 5.42 -10.38
N GLU A 408 -3.41 5.67 -10.03
CA GLU A 408 -3.89 5.57 -8.65
C GLU A 408 -3.84 4.16 -8.04
N SER A 409 -3.46 3.11 -8.80
CA SER A 409 -3.27 1.75 -8.25
C SER A 409 -2.03 1.57 -7.42
N LEU A 410 -1.11 2.51 -7.52
CA LEU A 410 0.06 2.57 -6.65
C LEU A 410 -0.29 2.91 -5.19
N VAL A 411 -1.45 3.53 -4.94
CA VAL A 411 -1.89 3.89 -3.59
C VAL A 411 -2.36 2.67 -2.79
N PRO A 412 -3.32 1.85 -3.29
CA PRO A 412 -3.81 0.70 -2.56
C PRO A 412 -2.90 -0.52 -2.53
N VAL A 413 -1.83 -0.52 -3.33
CA VAL A 413 -0.77 -1.53 -3.21
C VAL A 413 -0.09 -1.38 -1.86
N ASN A 414 0.69 -0.33 -1.63
CA ASN A 414 1.41 -0.16 -0.35
C ASN A 414 1.47 1.29 0.14
N THR A 415 1.38 2.30 -0.74
CA THR A 415 1.65 3.71 -0.39
C THR A 415 0.73 4.25 0.71
N GLY A 416 -0.59 4.01 0.61
CA GLY A 416 -1.54 4.48 1.61
C GLY A 416 -1.35 3.82 2.99
N VAL A 417 -0.96 2.55 3.02
CA VAL A 417 -0.68 1.83 4.28
C VAL A 417 0.58 2.38 4.95
N CYS A 418 1.62 2.67 4.17
CA CYS A 418 2.85 3.29 4.67
C CYS A 418 2.60 4.67 5.28
N TRP A 419 1.70 5.47 4.68
CA TRP A 419 1.26 6.73 5.28
C TRP A 419 0.70 6.51 6.69
N SER A 420 -0.16 5.51 6.87
CA SER A 420 -0.70 5.17 8.17
C SER A 420 0.38 4.73 9.18
N GLU A 421 1.41 3.99 8.74
CA GLU A 421 2.51 3.56 9.61
C GLU A 421 3.35 4.74 10.12
N VAL A 422 3.66 5.72 9.27
CA VAL A 422 4.39 6.94 9.69
C VAL A 422 3.53 7.84 10.58
N GLU A 423 2.22 7.95 10.32
CA GLU A 423 1.29 8.73 11.16
C GLU A 423 1.04 8.11 12.54
N GLN A 424 1.28 6.80 12.72
CA GLN A 424 1.18 6.15 14.02
C GLN A 424 2.48 6.17 14.83
N SER A 425 3.61 6.50 14.19
CA SER A 425 4.91 6.56 14.86
C SER A 425 4.98 7.73 15.86
N ALA A 426 5.73 7.55 16.93
CA ALA A 426 5.88 8.50 18.04
C ALA A 426 6.69 9.76 17.68
N ARG A 427 7.29 9.80 16.49
CA ARG A 427 8.13 10.87 15.96
C ARG A 427 7.84 11.06 14.46
N ASN A 428 8.27 12.17 13.89
CA ASN A 428 8.18 12.36 12.44
C ASN A 428 9.11 11.37 11.71
N MET A 429 8.57 10.65 10.72
CA MET A 429 9.28 9.59 10.00
C MET A 429 9.35 9.93 8.53
N TRP A 430 10.49 9.70 7.87
CA TRP A 430 10.60 9.94 6.43
C TRP A 430 9.77 8.90 5.67
N LEU A 431 8.89 9.34 4.76
CA LEU A 431 8.18 8.45 3.85
C LEU A 431 8.80 8.55 2.46
N VAL A 432 9.37 7.46 1.96
CA VAL A 432 10.09 7.46 0.67
C VAL A 432 9.77 6.21 -0.13
N VAL A 433 9.52 6.35 -1.43
CA VAL A 433 9.35 5.18 -2.29
C VAL A 433 10.73 4.62 -2.61
N THR A 434 11.03 3.45 -2.05
CA THR A 434 12.31 2.74 -2.22
C THR A 434 12.29 1.87 -3.47
N ARG A 435 11.12 1.42 -3.92
CA ARG A 435 10.96 0.58 -5.11
C ARG A 435 9.64 0.87 -5.80
N PHE A 436 9.69 1.28 -7.08
CA PHE A 436 8.48 1.28 -7.92
C PHE A 436 8.70 0.90 -9.38
N SER A 437 7.70 0.25 -9.97
CA SER A 437 7.67 -0.14 -11.39
C SER A 437 6.24 -0.45 -11.84
N GLN A 438 5.97 -0.38 -13.15
CA GLN A 438 4.69 -0.79 -13.73
C GLN A 438 4.46 -2.32 -13.70
N MET A 439 5.46 -3.14 -13.32
CA MET A 439 5.42 -4.60 -13.45
C MET A 439 5.88 -5.35 -12.18
N ALA A 440 5.18 -6.45 -11.85
CA ALA A 440 5.68 -7.63 -11.13
C ALA A 440 5.93 -8.79 -12.14
N PRO A 441 6.99 -9.61 -11.99
CA PRO A 441 7.62 -10.35 -13.09
C PRO A 441 6.69 -11.34 -13.83
N GLY A 442 6.70 -11.29 -15.18
CA GLY A 442 6.19 -12.37 -16.05
C GLY A 442 5.34 -11.96 -17.27
N SER A 443 5.87 -12.19 -18.47
CA SER A 443 5.15 -12.40 -19.75
C SER A 443 4.25 -11.31 -20.37
N GLN A 444 4.03 -10.14 -19.75
CA GLN A 444 2.95 -9.23 -20.17
C GLN A 444 3.36 -7.82 -20.66
N VAL A 445 4.59 -7.61 -21.16
CA VAL A 445 5.03 -6.23 -21.47
C VAL A 445 5.52 -6.05 -22.90
N GLU A 446 5.05 -4.98 -23.54
CA GLU A 446 5.50 -4.50 -24.85
C GLU A 446 6.71 -3.54 -24.74
N ASN A 447 7.06 -3.06 -23.53
CA ASN A 447 8.06 -2.03 -23.27
C ASN A 447 9.00 -2.35 -22.09
N ILE A 448 10.13 -1.64 -22.04
CA ILE A 448 11.03 -1.57 -20.87
C ILE A 448 10.63 -0.34 -20.05
N GLY A 449 10.62 -0.43 -18.72
CA GLY A 449 10.26 0.69 -17.84
C GLY A 449 8.80 1.14 -18.04
N HIS A 450 8.58 2.41 -18.36
CA HIS A 450 7.26 2.99 -18.60
C HIS A 450 6.91 3.07 -20.09
N LEU A 451 5.60 3.14 -20.38
CA LEU A 451 5.06 3.24 -21.74
C LEU A 451 5.45 4.55 -22.43
N ASP A 452 5.29 5.65 -21.71
CA ASP A 452 5.53 7.02 -22.16
C ASP A 452 5.89 7.93 -20.98
N ARG A 453 6.29 9.17 -21.28
CA ARG A 453 6.74 10.15 -20.28
C ARG A 453 5.59 10.53 -19.36
N GLU A 454 4.42 10.74 -19.93
CA GLU A 454 3.21 11.13 -19.23
C GLU A 454 2.81 10.06 -18.21
N SER A 455 2.88 8.77 -18.56
CA SER A 455 2.65 7.66 -17.63
C SER A 455 3.61 7.70 -16.44
N LEU A 456 4.91 7.86 -16.69
CA LEU A 456 5.92 7.95 -15.61
C LEU A 456 5.61 9.13 -14.67
N TYR A 457 5.21 10.27 -15.22
CA TYR A 457 4.92 11.45 -14.42
C TYR A 457 3.62 11.34 -13.66
N ALA A 458 2.59 10.73 -14.24
CA ALA A 458 1.34 10.41 -13.54
C ALA A 458 1.59 9.45 -12.38
N ASP A 459 2.37 8.38 -12.60
CA ASP A 459 2.74 7.40 -11.58
C ASP A 459 3.54 8.04 -10.43
N MET A 460 4.59 8.81 -10.74
CA MET A 460 5.37 9.53 -9.74
C MET A 460 4.55 10.59 -9.00
N SER A 461 3.65 11.29 -9.69
CA SER A 461 2.78 12.31 -9.07
C SER A 461 1.75 11.70 -8.15
N THR A 462 1.22 10.52 -8.51
CA THR A 462 0.35 9.73 -7.63
C THR A 462 1.08 9.40 -6.32
N LEU A 463 2.32 8.94 -6.40
CA LEU A 463 3.11 8.56 -5.22
C LEU A 463 3.42 9.75 -4.31
N LEU A 464 3.80 10.90 -4.89
CA LEU A 464 4.03 12.14 -4.13
C LEU A 464 2.73 12.70 -3.55
N GLY A 465 1.63 12.65 -4.32
CA GLY A 465 0.28 13.04 -3.90
C GLY A 465 -0.26 12.15 -2.78
N ALA A 466 0.10 10.87 -2.76
CA ALA A 466 -0.16 9.96 -1.64
C ALA A 466 0.78 10.19 -0.42
N GLY A 467 1.64 11.21 -0.47
CA GLY A 467 2.39 11.71 0.67
C GLY A 467 3.88 11.38 0.68
N ALA A 468 4.37 10.55 -0.25
CA ALA A 468 5.79 10.23 -0.32
C ALA A 468 6.68 11.46 -0.57
N LYS A 469 7.90 11.43 -0.05
CA LYS A 469 8.91 12.51 -0.12
C LYS A 469 10.21 11.98 -0.70
N GLY A 470 10.09 11.42 -1.89
CA GLY A 470 11.19 10.88 -2.68
C GLY A 470 10.78 9.58 -3.35
N ILE A 471 11.37 9.30 -4.51
CA ILE A 471 11.04 8.15 -5.34
C ILE A 471 12.30 7.54 -5.96
N PHE A 472 12.46 6.23 -5.77
CA PHE A 472 13.44 5.39 -6.43
C PHE A 472 12.72 4.33 -7.29
N VAL A 473 12.92 4.35 -8.61
CA VAL A 473 12.49 3.26 -9.50
C VAL A 473 13.16 1.94 -9.05
N PHE A 474 12.43 0.82 -9.18
CA PHE A 474 12.93 -0.50 -8.77
C PHE A 474 14.24 -0.88 -9.45
N GLY A 475 14.50 -0.42 -10.68
CA GLY A 475 15.76 -0.72 -11.37
C GLY A 475 16.23 0.35 -12.34
N LEU A 476 17.27 1.11 -12.01
CA LEU A 476 18.10 1.73 -13.03
C LEU A 476 18.94 0.67 -13.74
N SER A 477 19.50 -0.26 -12.96
CA SER A 477 20.15 -1.50 -13.39
C SER A 477 20.08 -2.54 -12.27
N LEU A 478 19.66 -3.77 -12.57
CA LEU A 478 19.43 -4.90 -11.64
C LEU A 478 20.03 -6.24 -12.13
N ASP A 479 20.36 -6.37 -13.41
CA ASP A 479 20.62 -7.65 -14.12
C ASP A 479 21.89 -8.45 -13.72
N PRO A 480 22.99 -7.88 -13.18
CA PRO A 480 24.22 -8.69 -13.08
C PRO A 480 24.21 -9.80 -12.01
N CYS A 481 23.23 -9.83 -11.10
CA CYS A 481 23.20 -10.74 -9.95
C CYS A 481 21.97 -11.67 -9.88
N LEU A 482 20.96 -11.45 -10.73
CA LEU A 482 19.62 -12.03 -10.58
C LEU A 482 19.18 -12.88 -11.80
N ASP A 483 20.13 -13.43 -12.56
CA ASP A 483 19.87 -14.30 -13.72
C ASP A 483 18.80 -13.75 -14.69
N ASN A 484 18.80 -12.43 -14.95
CA ASN A 484 17.95 -11.79 -15.93
C ASN A 484 16.43 -11.90 -15.68
N GLN A 485 16.00 -11.96 -14.41
CA GLN A 485 14.58 -12.02 -14.06
C GLN A 485 13.85 -10.65 -14.20
N PHE A 486 14.59 -9.53 -14.17
CA PHE A 486 14.01 -8.19 -14.02
C PHE A 486 14.40 -7.18 -15.11
N TRP A 487 14.96 -7.61 -16.26
CA TRP A 487 15.43 -6.70 -17.32
C TRP A 487 14.38 -5.71 -17.84
N MET A 488 13.09 -6.07 -17.81
CA MET A 488 11.99 -5.19 -18.23
C MET A 488 11.86 -3.97 -17.33
N THR A 489 12.44 -4.01 -16.13
CA THR A 489 12.45 -2.90 -15.17
C THR A 489 13.74 -2.08 -15.20
N GLU A 490 14.70 -2.37 -16.08
CA GLU A 490 15.99 -1.69 -16.15
C GLU A 490 15.98 -0.47 -17.08
N TYR A 491 15.89 0.72 -16.50
CA TYR A 491 15.75 1.97 -17.25
C TYR A 491 16.99 2.31 -18.08
N ILE A 492 18.17 1.79 -17.73
CA ILE A 492 19.38 2.02 -18.52
C ILE A 492 19.31 1.40 -19.93
N ARG A 493 18.43 0.43 -20.15
CA ARG A 493 18.18 -0.15 -21.48
C ARG A 493 17.36 0.78 -22.38
N ASP A 494 16.69 1.76 -21.80
CA ASP A 494 16.05 2.87 -22.51
C ASP A 494 16.48 4.22 -21.93
N PRO A 495 17.67 4.74 -22.35
CA PRO A 495 18.24 5.97 -21.79
C PRO A 495 17.38 7.23 -21.93
N ARG A 496 16.28 7.21 -22.70
CA ARG A 496 15.31 8.31 -22.75
C ARG A 496 14.63 8.48 -21.40
N GLN A 497 14.27 7.37 -20.74
CA GLN A 497 13.56 7.42 -19.47
C GLN A 497 14.44 7.98 -18.34
N LEU A 498 15.77 7.87 -18.46
CA LEU A 498 16.70 8.55 -17.56
C LEU A 498 16.58 10.08 -17.63
N GLU A 499 16.34 10.64 -18.82
CA GLU A 499 16.05 12.06 -18.95
C GLU A 499 14.67 12.41 -18.37
N TRP A 500 13.67 11.54 -18.51
CA TRP A 500 12.36 11.77 -17.91
C TRP A 500 12.47 11.84 -16.38
N ILE A 501 13.20 10.90 -15.77
CA ILE A 501 13.52 10.92 -14.33
C ILE A 501 14.24 12.22 -13.94
N ALA A 502 15.23 12.65 -14.72
CA ALA A 502 15.98 13.87 -14.43
C ALA A 502 15.14 15.16 -14.56
N THR A 503 14.23 15.21 -15.53
CA THR A 503 13.28 16.31 -15.71
C THR A 503 12.28 16.35 -14.57
N TYR A 504 11.73 15.21 -14.17
CA TYR A 504 10.85 15.13 -13.00
C TYR A 504 11.55 15.50 -11.70
N ARG A 505 12.83 15.11 -11.53
CA ARG A 505 13.68 15.59 -10.42
C ARG A 505 13.74 17.12 -10.38
N GLN A 506 13.92 17.76 -11.54
CA GLN A 506 13.98 19.22 -11.61
C GLN A 506 12.64 19.88 -11.25
N ILE A 507 11.51 19.28 -11.66
CA ILE A 507 10.16 19.72 -11.26
C ILE A 507 10.02 19.65 -9.73
N VAL A 508 10.34 18.51 -9.14
CA VAL A 508 10.28 18.26 -7.69
C VAL A 508 11.17 19.23 -6.91
N GLU A 509 12.42 19.41 -7.33
CA GLU A 509 13.37 20.35 -6.71
C GLU A 509 12.92 21.83 -6.84
N SER A 510 12.02 22.14 -7.78
CA SER A 510 11.50 23.49 -8.00
C SER A 510 10.21 23.79 -7.22
N SER A 511 9.54 22.77 -6.67
CA SER A 511 8.31 22.96 -5.90
C SER A 511 8.63 23.51 -4.50
N SER A 512 7.99 24.64 -4.18
CA SER A 512 8.03 25.21 -2.81
C SER A 512 6.95 24.64 -1.89
N GLN A 513 5.92 23.98 -2.45
CA GLN A 513 4.77 23.47 -1.70
C GLN A 513 4.96 22.01 -1.27
N LEU A 514 5.62 21.21 -2.13
CA LEU A 514 5.83 19.78 -1.88
C LEU A 514 6.49 19.46 -0.52
N PRO A 515 7.53 20.19 -0.04
CA PRO A 515 8.18 19.89 1.24
C PRO A 515 7.28 19.97 2.48
N THR A 516 6.12 20.64 2.37
CA THR A 516 5.14 20.80 3.44
C THR A 516 3.79 20.16 3.12
N TYR A 517 3.64 19.56 1.94
CA TYR A 517 2.40 18.94 1.50
C TYR A 517 2.08 17.67 2.30
N ARG A 518 0.84 17.58 2.77
CA ARG A 518 0.28 16.40 3.44
C ARG A 518 -1.03 15.98 2.77
N PRO A 519 -1.20 14.72 2.35
CA PRO A 519 -2.48 14.18 1.94
C PRO A 519 -3.45 14.04 3.11
N VAL A 520 -4.74 14.10 2.79
CA VAL A 520 -5.84 13.78 3.68
C VAL A 520 -6.24 12.33 3.47
N TYR A 521 -6.28 11.57 4.56
CA TYR A 521 -6.76 10.19 4.61
C TYR A 521 -7.88 10.05 5.64
N TYR A 522 -8.81 9.15 5.36
CA TYR A 522 -9.70 8.58 6.37
C TYR A 522 -9.10 7.31 6.94
N TYR A 523 -9.53 6.92 8.14
CA TYR A 523 -8.95 5.78 8.83
C TYR A 523 -10.01 4.77 9.23
N ARG A 524 -9.66 3.47 9.14
CA ARG A 524 -10.45 2.37 9.67
C ARG A 524 -9.76 1.76 10.90
N PHE A 525 -10.44 1.81 12.03
CA PHE A 525 -9.96 1.40 13.34
C PHE A 525 -10.83 0.28 13.96
N PRO A 526 -10.22 -0.74 14.59
CA PRO A 526 -8.80 -1.06 14.54
C PRO A 526 -8.44 -1.67 13.17
N ALA A 527 -7.17 -1.57 12.81
CA ALA A 527 -6.59 -2.34 11.71
C ALA A 527 -6.78 -3.83 11.97
N ARG A 528 -6.78 -4.62 10.90
CA ARG A 528 -6.86 -6.07 10.94
C ARG A 528 -5.45 -6.65 10.91
N ALA A 529 -5.13 -7.45 11.91
CA ALA A 529 -3.91 -8.26 11.92
C ALA A 529 -4.28 -9.60 11.28
N SER A 530 -3.63 -9.97 10.18
CA SER A 530 -3.89 -11.26 9.50
C SER A 530 -3.67 -12.46 10.44
N GLU A 531 -2.81 -12.25 11.44
CA GLU A 531 -2.40 -13.15 12.52
C GLU A 531 -3.56 -13.53 13.44
N GLN A 532 -4.53 -12.63 13.65
CA GLN A 532 -5.55 -12.78 14.69
C GLN A 532 -6.46 -14.00 14.47
N PHE A 533 -6.50 -14.54 13.26
CA PHE A 533 -7.30 -15.72 12.93
C PHE A 533 -6.59 -17.05 13.19
N ALA A 534 -5.29 -17.03 13.52
CA ALA A 534 -4.52 -18.26 13.75
C ALA A 534 -4.88 -18.94 15.08
N PHE A 535 -5.22 -18.17 16.11
CA PHE A 535 -5.72 -18.68 17.39
C PHE A 535 -6.59 -17.60 18.04
N GLY A 536 -7.83 -17.90 18.43
CA GLY A 536 -8.75 -16.89 18.99
C GLY A 536 -10.21 -17.26 18.75
N ALA A 537 -11.11 -16.31 19.06
CA ALA A 537 -12.55 -16.50 18.87
C ALA A 537 -12.87 -16.96 17.45
N THR A 538 -13.78 -17.94 17.32
CA THR A 538 -14.10 -18.52 16.02
C THR A 538 -14.99 -17.61 15.17
N LYS A 539 -15.68 -16.67 15.83
CA LYS A 539 -16.43 -15.58 15.21
C LYS A 539 -15.54 -14.34 15.12
N ALA A 540 -15.73 -13.55 14.06
CA ALA A 540 -15.16 -12.22 14.00
C ALA A 540 -15.77 -11.34 15.11
N ASP A 541 -14.90 -10.72 15.88
CA ASP A 541 -15.16 -9.75 16.94
C ASP A 541 -15.07 -8.29 16.41
N TYR A 542 -14.47 -8.10 15.24
CA TYR A 542 -14.53 -6.87 14.46
C TYR A 542 -14.17 -7.10 12.97
N PHE A 543 -14.33 -6.05 12.17
CA PHE A 543 -14.06 -5.99 10.74
C PHE A 543 -13.16 -4.79 10.41
N GLY A 544 -11.88 -5.05 10.15
CA GLY A 544 -10.88 -4.05 9.78
C GLY A 544 -10.30 -4.24 8.38
N LEU A 545 -9.47 -3.28 7.97
CA LEU A 545 -8.59 -3.39 6.80
C LEU A 545 -7.21 -3.87 7.29
N ASP A 546 -6.53 -4.71 6.52
CA ASP A 546 -5.14 -5.09 6.78
C ASP A 546 -4.17 -4.39 5.82
N GLY A 547 -4.69 -3.79 4.74
CA GLY A 547 -3.85 -3.13 3.74
C GLY A 547 -3.12 -4.10 2.81
N ASP A 548 -3.35 -5.41 2.91
CA ASP A 548 -2.74 -6.39 2.02
C ASP A 548 -3.46 -6.42 0.68
N TRP A 549 -2.78 -5.96 -0.36
CA TRP A 549 -3.24 -6.00 -1.75
C TRP A 549 -3.14 -7.39 -2.39
N SER A 550 -2.23 -8.24 -1.89
CA SER A 550 -1.76 -9.44 -2.58
C SER A 550 -2.47 -10.72 -2.14
N GLY A 551 -3.04 -10.72 -0.92
CA GLY A 551 -3.54 -11.93 -0.28
C GLY A 551 -2.45 -12.98 0.01
N TYR A 552 -1.16 -12.58 0.02
CA TYR A 552 -0.01 -13.49 0.22
C TYR A 552 -0.12 -14.30 1.53
N THR A 553 -0.88 -13.83 2.52
CA THR A 553 -1.03 -14.47 3.83
C THR A 553 -2.06 -15.61 3.87
N GLY A 554 -2.57 -16.09 2.72
CA GLY A 554 -3.45 -17.26 2.66
C GLY A 554 -4.90 -16.98 3.09
N GLY A 555 -5.28 -15.70 3.19
CA GLY A 555 -6.65 -15.22 3.32
C GLY A 555 -6.98 -14.19 2.23
N PRO A 556 -8.26 -13.87 1.98
CA PRO A 556 -8.58 -12.79 1.06
C PRO A 556 -8.13 -11.47 1.68
N GLY A 557 -7.04 -10.87 1.19
CA GLY A 557 -6.52 -9.59 1.66
C GLY A 557 -7.61 -8.52 1.72
N ARG A 558 -7.42 -7.52 2.59
CA ARG A 558 -8.32 -6.38 2.78
C ARG A 558 -7.56 -5.09 2.46
N ALA A 559 -7.29 -4.92 1.16
CA ALA A 559 -6.75 -3.71 0.60
C ALA A 559 -7.54 -2.46 1.04
N ILE A 560 -6.86 -1.32 1.03
CA ILE A 560 -7.50 -0.03 1.36
C ILE A 560 -8.62 0.28 0.38
N THR A 561 -9.60 1.07 0.82
CA THR A 561 -10.79 1.41 0.03
C THR A 561 -10.90 2.91 -0.18
N ARG A 562 -11.65 3.37 -1.18
CA ARG A 562 -12.04 4.78 -1.28
C ARG A 562 -13.31 5.07 -0.48
N GLY A 563 -13.43 6.29 0.01
CA GLY A 563 -14.69 6.89 0.42
C GLY A 563 -15.49 7.38 -0.80
N PRO A 564 -16.78 7.71 -0.63
CA PRO A 564 -17.63 8.26 -1.69
C PRO A 564 -17.12 9.56 -2.34
N ASP A 565 -16.29 10.32 -1.64
CA ASP A 565 -15.64 11.56 -2.12
C ASP A 565 -14.30 11.30 -2.83
N GLY A 566 -13.90 10.04 -2.98
CA GLY A 566 -12.61 9.64 -3.54
C GLY A 566 -11.46 9.62 -2.53
N THR A 567 -11.65 10.08 -1.29
CA THR A 567 -10.61 10.05 -0.26
C THR A 567 -10.30 8.62 0.16
N TRP A 568 -9.02 8.26 0.22
CA TRP A 568 -8.58 6.92 0.62
C TRP A 568 -8.83 6.65 2.12
N VAL A 569 -9.25 5.43 2.44
CA VAL A 569 -9.49 4.90 3.79
C VAL A 569 -8.42 3.86 4.12
N VAL A 570 -7.52 4.18 5.06
CA VAL A 570 -6.37 3.34 5.40
C VAL A 570 -6.53 2.68 6.79
N PRO A 571 -5.93 1.49 7.05
CA PRO A 571 -6.01 0.84 8.36
C PRO A 571 -5.20 1.58 9.43
N THR A 572 -5.64 1.58 10.70
CA THR A 572 -4.85 2.08 11.84
C THR A 572 -5.05 1.28 13.12
N TRP A 573 -3.98 1.07 13.88
CA TRP A 573 -4.01 0.49 15.23
C TRP A 573 -4.32 1.51 16.33
N SER A 574 -4.36 2.81 16.00
CA SER A 574 -4.70 3.89 16.93
C SER A 574 -5.91 4.68 16.44
N ALA A 575 -6.85 4.93 17.35
CA ALA A 575 -7.99 5.80 17.09
C ALA A 575 -7.62 7.29 17.20
N ALA A 576 -6.46 7.61 17.80
CA ALA A 576 -6.00 8.97 18.03
C ALA A 576 -5.25 9.60 16.84
N VAL A 577 -5.34 8.99 15.65
CA VAL A 577 -4.78 9.54 14.41
C VAL A 577 -5.48 10.85 14.02
N GLU A 578 -4.72 11.80 13.48
CA GLU A 578 -5.28 13.05 12.98
C GLU A 578 -5.99 12.81 11.65
N THR A 579 -7.31 12.94 11.63
CA THR A 579 -8.11 12.71 10.43
C THR A 579 -9.46 13.44 10.45
N PRO A 580 -10.02 13.85 9.31
CA PRO A 580 -11.40 14.33 9.28
C PRO A 580 -12.44 13.25 9.63
N LEU A 581 -12.16 11.97 9.35
CA LEU A 581 -13.09 10.85 9.55
C LEU A 581 -12.37 9.58 10.02
N LEU A 582 -12.80 9.09 11.19
CA LEU A 582 -12.43 7.79 11.74
C LEU A 582 -13.62 6.82 11.66
N ILE A 583 -13.47 5.73 10.93
CA ILE A 583 -14.46 4.64 10.85
C ILE A 583 -14.06 3.55 11.85
N ALA A 584 -14.92 3.26 12.82
CA ALA A 584 -14.66 2.28 13.87
C ALA A 584 -15.60 1.07 13.78
N ASN A 585 -15.09 -0.15 14.04
CA ASN A 585 -15.91 -1.35 14.24
C ASN A 585 -15.35 -2.18 15.39
N LEU A 586 -16.19 -2.49 16.39
CA LEU A 586 -15.85 -3.31 17.56
C LEU A 586 -17.11 -4.09 17.98
N ASP A 587 -17.45 -5.11 17.19
CA ASP A 587 -18.71 -5.86 17.27
C ASP A 587 -18.88 -6.57 18.63
N ASP A 588 -17.80 -7.13 19.16
CA ASP A 588 -17.81 -7.99 20.35
C ASP A 588 -16.42 -8.01 21.05
N SER A 589 -16.37 -8.68 22.20
CA SER A 589 -15.12 -9.10 22.81
C SER A 589 -14.45 -10.22 21.97
N PRO A 590 -13.12 -10.37 22.02
CA PRO A 590 -12.13 -9.62 22.82
C PRO A 590 -11.73 -8.23 22.29
N ALA A 591 -12.00 -7.90 21.01
CA ALA A 591 -11.59 -6.62 20.41
C ALA A 591 -12.14 -5.38 21.13
N SER A 592 -13.42 -5.39 21.52
CA SER A 592 -14.06 -4.28 22.24
C SER A 592 -13.35 -3.95 23.57
N LEU A 593 -12.92 -4.97 24.32
CA LEU A 593 -12.14 -4.80 25.56
C LEU A 593 -10.75 -4.23 25.28
N ARG A 594 -10.15 -4.62 24.16
CA ARG A 594 -8.81 -4.20 23.76
C ARG A 594 -8.77 -2.74 23.33
N TYR A 595 -9.68 -2.35 22.45
CA TYR A 595 -9.63 -1.09 21.70
C TYR A 595 -10.70 -0.07 22.14
N GLY A 596 -11.76 -0.52 22.80
CA GLY A 596 -12.85 0.33 23.29
C GLY A 596 -12.38 1.52 24.16
N PRO A 597 -11.42 1.36 25.10
CA PRO A 597 -10.93 2.47 25.90
C PRO A 597 -10.26 3.60 25.10
N GLU A 598 -9.66 3.31 23.95
CA GLU A 598 -9.10 4.34 23.07
C GLU A 598 -10.19 5.04 22.27
N LEU A 599 -11.15 4.28 21.74
CA LEU A 599 -12.31 4.83 21.04
C LEU A 599 -13.12 5.78 21.94
N GLU A 600 -13.33 5.41 23.21
CA GLU A 600 -13.98 6.26 24.21
C GLU A 600 -13.27 7.61 24.39
N ARG A 601 -11.93 7.60 24.46
CA ARG A 601 -11.13 8.82 24.58
C ARG A 601 -11.29 9.73 23.37
N VAL A 602 -11.31 9.17 22.17
CA VAL A 602 -11.43 9.94 20.91
C VAL A 602 -12.83 10.53 20.75
N ILE A 603 -13.87 9.74 21.05
CA ILE A 603 -15.26 10.23 21.04
C ILE A 603 -15.43 11.35 22.06
N ALA A 604 -14.84 11.21 23.27
CA ALA A 604 -14.91 12.23 24.31
C ALA A 604 -14.14 13.52 23.93
N ALA A 605 -13.03 13.40 23.19
CA ALA A 605 -12.27 14.56 22.69
C ALA A 605 -13.06 15.35 21.64
N GLY A 606 -13.82 14.66 20.77
CA GLY A 606 -14.71 15.30 19.80
C GLY A 606 -14.01 16.01 18.64
N ASN A 607 -12.71 15.75 18.42
CA ASN A 607 -11.89 16.43 17.40
C ASN A 607 -12.12 15.96 15.96
N HIS A 608 -12.71 14.77 15.79
CA HIS A 608 -12.91 14.12 14.48
C HIS A 608 -14.35 13.63 14.37
N LEU A 609 -14.86 13.48 13.14
CA LEU A 609 -16.07 12.71 12.91
C LEU A 609 -15.73 11.22 13.13
N VAL A 610 -16.40 10.59 14.09
CA VAL A 610 -16.30 9.15 14.34
C VAL A 610 -17.54 8.48 13.78
N THR A 611 -17.37 7.52 12.88
CA THR A 611 -18.46 6.67 12.39
C THR A 611 -18.27 5.26 12.92
N TYR A 612 -19.12 4.84 13.84
CA TYR A 612 -19.21 3.45 14.27
C TYR A 612 -20.05 2.65 13.26
N ILE A 613 -19.51 1.57 12.71
CA ILE A 613 -20.21 0.66 11.81
C ILE A 613 -20.39 -0.72 12.44
N GLY A 614 -21.41 -1.46 12.03
CA GLY A 614 -21.66 -2.83 12.45
C GLY A 614 -22.46 -2.95 13.74
N PHE A 615 -22.37 -4.10 14.39
CA PHE A 615 -23.21 -4.43 15.54
C PHE A 615 -22.51 -4.13 16.87
N ARG A 616 -23.25 -4.22 17.97
CA ARG A 616 -22.73 -4.30 19.34
C ARG A 616 -23.40 -5.44 20.08
N ARG A 617 -22.65 -6.52 20.28
CA ARG A 617 -23.12 -7.77 20.91
C ARG A 617 -22.82 -7.82 22.41
N ASP A 618 -21.88 -7.01 22.87
CA ASP A 618 -21.43 -6.90 24.26
C ASP A 618 -21.74 -5.52 24.86
N LEU A 619 -23.03 -5.18 24.91
CA LEU A 619 -23.49 -3.88 25.40
C LEU A 619 -22.97 -3.62 26.82
N GLY A 620 -22.37 -2.43 27.01
CA GLY A 620 -21.79 -1.96 28.27
C GLY A 620 -20.27 -1.79 28.21
N THR A 621 -19.60 -2.43 27.25
CA THR A 621 -18.14 -2.33 27.09
C THR A 621 -17.66 -0.97 26.58
N ILE A 622 -18.44 -0.29 25.74
CA ILE A 622 -18.12 1.03 25.16
C ILE A 622 -19.36 1.93 25.33
N PRO A 623 -19.60 2.45 26.55
CA PRO A 623 -20.80 3.21 26.90
C PRO A 623 -21.18 4.36 25.95
N SER A 624 -20.21 5.06 25.36
CA SER A 624 -20.50 6.19 24.46
C SER A 624 -21.18 5.78 23.16
N VAL A 625 -20.92 4.55 22.70
CA VAL A 625 -21.55 3.91 21.55
C VAL A 625 -22.77 3.08 21.98
N ASP A 626 -22.65 2.30 23.05
CA ASP A 626 -23.66 1.33 23.49
C ASP A 626 -25.01 1.94 23.82
N LYS A 627 -25.06 3.19 24.27
CA LYS A 627 -26.30 3.89 24.60
C LYS A 627 -27.27 4.00 23.41
N TYR A 628 -26.79 3.87 22.17
CA TYR A 628 -27.61 3.91 20.96
C TYR A 628 -28.11 2.53 20.53
N PHE A 629 -27.52 1.43 21.01
CA PHE A 629 -27.88 0.09 20.54
C PHE A 629 -29.00 -0.52 21.40
N THR A 630 -29.82 -1.37 20.78
CA THR A 630 -30.77 -2.25 21.48
C THR A 630 -30.42 -3.72 21.24
N GLU A 631 -31.03 -4.63 21.99
CA GLU A 631 -30.88 -6.07 21.76
C GLU A 631 -31.67 -6.58 20.54
N ARG A 632 -32.53 -5.74 19.94
CA ARG A 632 -33.40 -6.14 18.83
C ARG A 632 -32.66 -6.09 17.50
N PHE A 633 -32.79 -7.15 16.72
CA PHE A 633 -32.37 -7.20 15.32
C PHE A 633 -33.58 -7.18 14.39
N ALA A 634 -33.42 -6.57 13.22
CA ALA A 634 -34.39 -6.59 12.14
C ALA A 634 -33.66 -6.82 10.80
N ARG A 635 -34.40 -6.81 9.69
CA ARG A 635 -33.85 -6.82 8.34
C ARG A 635 -34.28 -5.57 7.60
N ASP A 636 -33.37 -5.01 6.84
CA ASP A 636 -33.68 -3.92 5.92
C ASP A 636 -34.20 -4.46 4.57
N ILE A 637 -34.59 -3.57 3.66
CA ILE A 637 -35.19 -3.90 2.36
C ILE A 637 -34.26 -4.75 1.46
N ASP A 638 -32.95 -4.60 1.63
CA ASP A 638 -31.93 -5.41 0.94
C ASP A 638 -31.71 -6.79 1.58
N GLY A 639 -32.46 -7.12 2.63
CA GLY A 639 -32.36 -8.35 3.39
C GLY A 639 -31.18 -8.39 4.37
N LYS A 640 -30.32 -7.38 4.43
CA LYS A 640 -29.21 -7.32 5.38
C LYS A 640 -29.73 -7.14 6.80
N ARG A 641 -29.00 -7.68 7.76
CA ARG A 641 -29.37 -7.53 9.18
C ARG A 641 -29.06 -6.11 9.65
N ILE A 642 -29.93 -5.58 10.50
CA ILE A 642 -29.70 -4.36 11.26
C ILE A 642 -29.87 -4.64 12.75
N GLN A 643 -29.16 -3.90 13.59
CA GLN A 643 -29.44 -3.83 15.02
C GLN A 643 -30.17 -2.53 15.31
N VAL A 644 -31.39 -2.62 15.83
CA VAL A 644 -32.27 -1.44 15.96
C VAL A 644 -31.65 -0.45 16.94
N LEU A 645 -31.59 0.82 16.52
CA LEU A 645 -31.03 1.90 17.31
C LEU A 645 -32.09 2.63 18.14
N LYS A 646 -31.65 3.17 19.27
CA LYS A 646 -32.40 4.03 20.17
C LYS A 646 -31.80 5.44 20.10
N PRO A 647 -32.43 6.39 19.38
CA PRO A 647 -31.94 7.76 19.32
C PRO A 647 -32.05 8.47 20.68
N THR A 648 -31.14 9.41 20.90
CA THR A 648 -31.22 10.42 21.98
C THR A 648 -32.03 11.63 21.50
N PRO A 649 -32.45 12.56 22.39
CA PRO A 649 -33.12 13.79 21.97
C PRO A 649 -32.31 14.69 21.01
N THR A 650 -30.98 14.53 20.97
CA THR A 650 -30.06 15.27 20.08
C THR A 650 -29.73 14.51 18.81
N SER A 651 -30.16 13.24 18.68
CA SER A 651 -29.89 12.42 17.51
C SER A 651 -30.68 12.91 16.30
N LYS A 652 -30.01 13.01 15.16
CA LYS A 652 -30.60 13.14 13.83
C LYS A 652 -30.63 11.77 13.17
N VAL A 653 -31.82 11.28 12.84
CA VAL A 653 -32.00 10.01 12.09
C VAL A 653 -31.67 10.23 10.62
N TYR A 654 -30.81 9.36 10.08
CA TYR A 654 -30.39 9.37 8.67
C TYR A 654 -31.06 8.27 7.86
N ALA A 655 -31.25 7.08 8.44
CA ALA A 655 -31.94 5.98 7.78
C ALA A 655 -32.68 5.07 8.76
N GLN A 656 -33.76 4.48 8.25
CA GLN A 656 -34.65 3.57 8.95
C GLN A 656 -35.28 2.60 7.94
N THR A 657 -35.72 1.43 8.42
CA THR A 657 -36.48 0.49 7.60
C THR A 657 -37.87 1.05 7.26
N PRO A 658 -38.61 0.44 6.29
CA PRO A 658 -40.01 0.79 6.03
C PRO A 658 -40.92 0.70 7.27
N ASP A 659 -40.59 -0.20 8.21
CA ASP A 659 -41.32 -0.38 9.48
C ASP A 659 -40.92 0.64 10.57
N GLY A 660 -40.00 1.55 10.25
CA GLY A 660 -39.53 2.60 11.17
C GLY A 660 -38.41 2.18 12.12
N ASP A 661 -37.81 1.00 11.94
CA ASP A 661 -36.65 0.59 12.75
C ASP A 661 -35.40 1.38 12.31
N ILE A 662 -34.88 2.22 13.20
CA ILE A 662 -33.74 3.10 12.93
C ILE A 662 -32.44 2.29 12.91
N TRP A 663 -31.58 2.54 11.92
CA TRP A 663 -30.27 1.88 11.80
C TRP A 663 -29.11 2.80 11.40
N ASN A 664 -29.39 4.07 11.04
CA ASN A 664 -28.38 5.09 10.84
C ASN A 664 -28.79 6.40 11.52
N LEU A 665 -27.96 6.89 12.44
CA LEU A 665 -28.17 8.18 13.11
C LEU A 665 -26.85 8.92 13.34
N VAL A 666 -26.96 10.22 13.58
CA VAL A 666 -25.85 11.10 13.93
C VAL A 666 -26.19 11.86 15.21
N ASP A 667 -25.26 11.93 16.15
CA ASP A 667 -25.35 12.71 17.38
C ASP A 667 -24.03 13.47 17.59
N GLY A 668 -24.03 14.75 17.23
CA GLY A 668 -22.81 15.58 17.18
C GLY A 668 -21.78 15.08 16.16
N ASN A 669 -20.59 14.72 16.65
CA ASN A 669 -19.48 14.18 15.86
C ASN A 669 -19.44 12.64 15.86
N LEU A 670 -20.49 11.96 16.32
CA LEU A 670 -20.62 10.51 16.28
C LEU A 670 -21.74 10.10 15.34
N GLN A 671 -21.41 9.30 14.32
CA GLN A 671 -22.38 8.59 13.50
C GLN A 671 -22.42 7.11 13.91
N ILE A 672 -23.61 6.52 13.97
CA ILE A 672 -23.81 5.09 14.19
C ILE A 672 -24.52 4.50 12.97
N ILE A 673 -23.92 3.48 12.35
CA ILE A 673 -24.47 2.70 11.25
C ILE A 673 -24.54 1.23 11.69
N SER A 674 -25.71 0.79 12.15
CA SER A 674 -25.90 -0.55 12.74
C SER A 674 -26.37 -1.61 11.75
N LYS A 675 -25.91 -1.50 10.50
CA LYS A 675 -26.21 -2.43 9.41
C LYS A 675 -25.05 -3.41 9.22
N GLU A 676 -25.37 -4.62 8.76
CA GLU A 676 -24.42 -5.72 8.57
C GLU A 676 -23.20 -5.30 7.74
N VAL A 677 -22.01 -5.51 8.30
CA VAL A 677 -20.73 -5.28 7.63
C VAL A 677 -20.38 -6.52 6.83
N GLU A 678 -20.00 -6.34 5.56
CA GLU A 678 -19.44 -7.41 4.75
C GLU A 678 -17.93 -7.36 4.77
N ASP A 679 -17.32 -8.48 5.13
CA ASP A 679 -15.88 -8.65 5.13
C ASP A 679 -15.41 -9.02 3.72
N CYS A 680 -15.45 -8.07 2.79
CA CYS A 680 -15.04 -8.30 1.41
C CYS A 680 -14.47 -7.05 0.74
N GLU A 681 -13.67 -7.26 -0.32
CA GLU A 681 -13.08 -6.17 -1.11
C GLU A 681 -14.18 -5.28 -1.71
N GLY A 682 -13.97 -3.97 -1.61
CA GLY A 682 -14.84 -2.96 -2.21
C GLY A 682 -16.13 -2.65 -1.43
N TRP A 683 -16.36 -3.26 -0.26
CA TRP A 683 -17.52 -2.92 0.56
C TRP A 683 -17.38 -1.52 1.19
N GLN A 684 -18.47 -0.74 1.18
CA GLN A 684 -18.57 0.57 1.83
C GLN A 684 -19.84 0.64 2.69
N PRO A 685 -19.82 1.35 3.82
CA PRO A 685 -21.01 1.54 4.65
C PRO A 685 -22.01 2.49 3.97
N GLU A 686 -23.28 2.06 3.94
CA GLU A 686 -24.38 2.84 3.37
C GLU A 686 -24.69 4.08 4.22
N GLY A 687 -24.87 5.22 3.56
CA GLY A 687 -25.21 6.48 4.24
C GLY A 687 -24.08 7.02 5.12
N LEU A 688 -22.83 6.69 4.80
CA LEU A 688 -21.65 7.25 5.46
C LEU A 688 -21.66 8.79 5.34
N ARG A 689 -21.56 9.47 6.48
CA ARG A 689 -21.38 10.92 6.50
C ARG A 689 -19.93 11.23 6.18
N ILE A 690 -19.73 12.02 5.13
CA ILE A 690 -18.40 12.43 4.67
C ILE A 690 -18.17 13.90 5.07
N PRO A 691 -17.03 14.23 5.70
CA PRO A 691 -16.64 15.60 5.94
C PRO A 691 -16.28 16.30 4.62
N ALA A 692 -16.40 17.63 4.55
CA ALA A 692 -15.93 18.36 3.38
C ALA A 692 -14.39 18.36 3.36
N VAL A 693 -13.80 17.85 2.27
CA VAL A 693 -12.36 17.87 2.02
C VAL A 693 -12.13 18.61 0.70
N GLU A 694 -11.31 19.66 0.73
CA GLU A 694 -11.02 20.49 -0.45
C GLU A 694 -9.84 19.96 -1.29
N GLN A 695 -9.08 18.99 -0.78
CA GLN A 695 -7.91 18.44 -1.46
C GLN A 695 -8.31 17.44 -2.55
N SER A 696 -7.74 17.59 -3.75
CA SER A 696 -7.86 16.60 -4.81
C SER A 696 -6.80 15.49 -4.67
N HIS A 697 -7.20 14.28 -5.06
CA HIS A 697 -6.34 13.10 -5.16
C HIS A 697 -5.90 12.79 -6.60
N GLU A 698 -6.31 13.63 -7.57
CA GLU A 698 -6.01 13.44 -9.00
C GLU A 698 -4.55 13.82 -9.31
N PRO A 699 -3.76 12.95 -9.98
CA PRO A 699 -2.36 13.22 -10.30
C PRO A 699 -2.15 14.52 -11.11
N GLU A 700 -3.06 14.82 -12.03
CA GLU A 700 -3.00 15.99 -12.91
C GLU A 700 -3.19 17.29 -12.10
N ARG A 701 -4.10 17.29 -11.13
CA ARG A 701 -4.28 18.43 -10.21
C ARG A 701 -3.11 18.56 -9.26
N PHE A 702 -2.56 17.46 -8.76
CA PHE A 702 -1.35 17.50 -7.94
C PHE A 702 -0.16 18.12 -8.70
N LEU A 703 0.05 17.73 -9.96
CA LEU A 703 1.05 18.32 -10.85
C LEU A 703 0.87 19.83 -10.97
N ALA A 704 -0.35 20.30 -11.20
CA ALA A 704 -0.65 21.71 -11.35
C ALA A 704 -0.55 22.51 -10.04
N GLU A 705 -1.22 22.06 -9.00
CA GLU A 705 -1.43 22.82 -7.77
C GLU A 705 -0.23 22.74 -6.82
N VAL A 706 0.41 21.57 -6.71
CA VAL A 706 1.53 21.34 -5.77
C VAL A 706 2.88 21.45 -6.46
N LEU A 707 3.03 20.88 -7.66
CA LEU A 707 4.31 20.92 -8.39
C LEU A 707 4.45 22.15 -9.29
N GLY A 708 3.36 22.89 -9.55
CA GLY A 708 3.39 24.10 -10.38
C GLY A 708 3.68 23.79 -11.86
N VAL A 709 3.31 22.59 -12.32
CA VAL A 709 3.50 22.12 -13.69
C VAL A 709 2.23 22.40 -14.49
N ARG A 710 2.39 22.99 -15.67
CA ARG A 710 1.32 23.10 -16.66
C ARG A 710 1.65 22.23 -17.84
N GLU A 711 0.88 21.16 -18.01
CA GLU A 711 0.94 20.32 -19.20
C GLU A 711 0.03 20.86 -20.31
N PHE A 712 0.40 20.60 -21.56
CA PHE A 712 -0.30 21.15 -22.72
C PHE A 712 -0.01 20.39 -24.02
N ARG A 713 -0.87 20.57 -25.03
CA ARG A 713 -0.62 20.18 -26.41
C ARG A 713 -0.68 21.41 -27.35
N LEU A 714 0.24 21.49 -28.30
CA LEU A 714 0.25 22.52 -29.35
C LEU A 714 -0.50 22.06 -30.61
N ASP A 715 -0.48 20.76 -30.85
CA ASP A 715 -1.31 20.03 -31.81
C ASP A 715 -1.47 18.58 -31.30
N PRO A 716 -2.26 17.70 -31.95
CA PRO A 716 -2.47 16.33 -31.48
C PRO A 716 -1.17 15.54 -31.24
N ASP A 717 -0.10 15.87 -31.97
CA ASP A 717 1.18 15.19 -31.96
C ASP A 717 2.31 16.01 -31.33
N ILE A 718 2.08 17.18 -30.73
CA ILE A 718 3.12 17.98 -30.06
C ILE A 718 2.68 18.23 -28.63
N HIS A 719 3.40 17.60 -27.73
CA HIS A 719 3.14 17.59 -26.30
C HIS A 719 4.15 18.50 -25.60
N GLY A 720 3.72 19.09 -24.50
CA GLY A 720 4.57 19.99 -23.75
C GLY A 720 4.21 20.05 -22.27
N LEU A 721 5.20 20.46 -21.50
CA LEU A 721 5.00 20.87 -20.12
C LEU A 721 5.83 22.12 -19.83
N SER A 722 5.37 22.89 -18.85
CA SER A 722 6.07 24.08 -18.39
C SER A 722 6.01 24.21 -16.88
N PHE A 723 7.10 24.71 -16.29
CA PHE A 723 7.20 24.98 -14.85
C PHE A 723 8.25 26.06 -14.59
N LEU A 724 8.30 26.57 -13.37
CA LEU A 724 9.30 27.55 -12.94
C LEU A 724 10.47 26.85 -12.24
N ALA A 725 11.65 26.86 -12.84
CA ALA A 725 12.88 26.44 -12.17
C ALA A 725 13.68 27.67 -11.72
N ASN A 726 13.90 27.81 -10.41
CA ASN A 726 14.59 28.97 -9.83
C ASN A 726 13.99 30.32 -10.28
N GLY A 727 12.66 30.39 -10.37
CA GLY A 727 11.92 31.58 -10.82
C GLY A 727 12.00 31.87 -12.33
N ARG A 728 12.65 31.00 -13.11
CA ARG A 728 12.71 31.10 -14.58
C ARG A 728 11.80 30.06 -15.22
N PRO A 729 11.00 30.43 -16.23
CA PRO A 729 10.14 29.47 -16.90
C PRO A 729 10.96 28.55 -17.80
N ILE A 730 10.64 27.26 -17.74
CA ILE A 730 11.20 26.24 -18.62
C ILE A 730 10.04 25.56 -19.33
N VAL A 731 10.23 25.33 -20.63
CA VAL A 731 9.30 24.56 -21.46
C VAL A 731 10.01 23.33 -22.00
N TYR A 732 9.36 22.18 -21.87
CA TYR A 732 9.75 20.93 -22.51
C TYR A 732 8.74 20.62 -23.60
N LEU A 733 9.23 20.17 -24.76
CA LEU A 733 8.41 19.79 -25.91
C LEU A 733 8.88 18.45 -26.46
N TRP A 734 7.95 17.57 -26.76
CA TRP A 734 8.17 16.33 -27.50
C TRP A 734 7.06 16.17 -28.53
N SER A 735 7.21 15.23 -29.45
CA SER A 735 6.23 15.03 -30.50
C SER A 735 5.91 13.56 -30.70
N GLU A 736 4.79 13.24 -31.35
CA GLU A 736 4.38 11.93 -31.90
C GLU A 736 4.44 11.86 -33.45
N LYS A 737 4.87 12.93 -34.15
CA LYS A 737 5.26 12.93 -35.58
C LYS A 737 6.75 12.98 -35.92
N THR A 738 7.06 12.57 -37.16
CA THR A 738 8.40 12.42 -37.71
C THR A 738 9.21 13.75 -37.66
N VAL A 739 8.68 14.89 -38.07
CA VAL A 739 9.37 16.17 -37.81
C VAL A 739 8.33 17.23 -37.52
N SER A 740 8.36 17.75 -36.31
CA SER A 740 7.59 18.93 -35.93
C SER A 740 8.52 20.13 -35.86
N VAL A 741 8.19 21.17 -36.63
CA VAL A 741 8.95 22.42 -36.68
C VAL A 741 8.14 23.50 -35.97
N ILE A 742 8.73 24.07 -34.93
CA ILE A 742 8.14 25.19 -34.20
C ILE A 742 8.91 26.45 -34.57
N ARG A 743 8.19 27.52 -34.90
CA ARG A 743 8.80 28.81 -35.22
C ARG A 743 8.41 29.84 -34.17
N ILE A 744 9.42 30.39 -33.49
CA ILE A 744 9.26 31.46 -32.51
C ILE A 744 9.51 32.80 -33.20
N PRO A 745 8.56 33.77 -33.15
CA PRO A 745 8.71 35.08 -33.77
C PRO A 745 9.92 35.88 -33.28
N ALA A 746 10.41 36.78 -34.14
CA ALA A 746 11.49 37.71 -33.79
C ALA A 746 11.05 38.67 -32.65
N GLY A 747 11.95 38.92 -31.70
CA GLY A 747 11.69 39.77 -30.52
C GLY A 747 11.27 38.99 -29.27
N SER A 748 10.64 37.83 -29.43
CA SER A 748 10.26 36.96 -28.30
C SER A 748 11.38 36.02 -27.87
N SER A 749 12.39 35.77 -28.72
CA SER A 749 13.48 34.82 -28.49
C SER A 749 14.64 35.35 -27.62
N SER A 750 14.60 36.61 -27.19
CA SER A 750 15.69 37.25 -26.45
C SER A 750 15.90 36.60 -25.07
N GLY A 751 17.10 36.10 -24.81
CA GLY A 751 17.44 35.45 -23.54
C GLY A 751 17.04 33.98 -23.41
N MET A 752 16.39 33.40 -24.45
CA MET A 752 16.05 31.98 -24.49
C MET A 752 17.26 31.11 -24.79
N ARG A 753 17.28 29.90 -24.22
CA ARG A 753 18.26 28.86 -24.55
C ARG A 753 17.54 27.56 -24.87
N ALA A 754 17.58 27.17 -26.13
CA ALA A 754 17.03 25.89 -26.60
C ALA A 754 18.15 24.84 -26.69
N ARG A 755 17.86 23.64 -26.18
CA ARG A 755 18.75 22.48 -26.24
C ARG A 755 17.93 21.19 -26.36
N TYR A 756 18.55 20.13 -26.84
CA TYR A 756 18.00 18.79 -26.75
C TYR A 756 18.32 18.16 -25.39
N SER A 757 17.59 17.12 -25.01
CA SER A 757 17.79 16.31 -23.80
C SER A 757 19.22 15.76 -23.68
N ASN A 758 19.90 15.52 -24.79
CA ASN A 758 21.32 15.11 -24.82
C ASN A 758 22.32 16.25 -24.55
N GLY A 759 21.84 17.48 -24.35
CA GLY A 759 22.64 18.68 -24.10
C GLY A 759 23.08 19.46 -25.34
N GLU A 760 22.84 18.94 -26.55
CA GLU A 760 23.16 19.64 -27.79
C GLU A 760 22.33 20.91 -27.95
N LYS A 761 22.93 21.97 -28.50
CA LYS A 761 22.23 23.22 -28.76
C LYS A 761 21.15 22.99 -29.82
N ALA A 762 19.91 23.40 -29.54
CA ALA A 762 18.80 23.30 -30.47
C ALA A 762 18.51 24.66 -31.12
N GLY A 763 18.12 24.61 -32.39
CA GLY A 763 17.54 25.74 -33.10
C GLY A 763 18.47 26.55 -34.01
N GLU A 764 17.86 27.13 -35.04
CA GLU A 764 18.52 28.00 -36.03
C GLU A 764 17.86 29.38 -36.02
N PHE A 765 18.66 30.43 -35.81
CA PHE A 765 18.19 31.81 -35.95
C PHE A 765 18.16 32.20 -37.42
N ALA A 766 16.98 32.62 -37.89
CA ALA A 766 16.84 33.23 -39.20
C ALA A 766 17.36 34.67 -39.22
N LYS A 767 17.62 35.20 -40.41
CA LYS A 767 18.11 36.58 -40.61
C LYS A 767 17.15 37.65 -40.08
N ASP A 768 15.87 37.33 -39.97
CA ASP A 768 14.82 38.20 -39.43
C ASP A 768 14.74 38.18 -37.90
N GLY A 769 15.58 37.36 -37.22
CA GLY A 769 15.59 37.21 -35.77
C GLY A 769 14.62 36.16 -35.22
N SER A 770 13.85 35.48 -36.07
CA SER A 770 13.01 34.34 -35.67
C SER A 770 13.85 33.10 -35.37
N LEU A 771 13.39 32.27 -34.44
CA LEU A 771 14.06 31.02 -34.04
C LEU A 771 13.25 29.83 -34.54
N THR A 772 13.87 28.98 -35.36
CA THR A 772 13.27 27.72 -35.82
C THR A 772 13.79 26.58 -34.96
N LEU A 773 12.89 25.82 -34.34
CA LEU A 773 13.19 24.67 -33.51
C LEU A 773 12.65 23.41 -34.19
N ARG A 774 13.49 22.38 -34.27
CA ARG A 774 13.08 21.05 -34.75
C ARG A 774 12.99 20.13 -33.55
N ILE A 775 11.84 19.48 -33.38
CA ILE A 775 11.69 18.40 -32.40
C ILE A 775 12.25 17.13 -33.05
N PRO A 776 13.30 16.51 -32.46
CA PRO A 776 14.02 15.40 -33.04
C PRO A 776 13.22 14.09 -32.94
N LEU A 777 13.53 13.17 -33.86
CA LEU A 777 12.73 11.99 -34.17
C LEU A 777 13.34 10.67 -33.72
N LYS A 778 14.67 10.62 -33.65
CA LYS A 778 15.39 9.36 -33.57
C LYS A 778 16.79 9.59 -33.01
N GLN A 779 17.06 9.02 -31.84
CA GLN A 779 18.38 8.45 -31.59
C GLN A 779 18.27 6.97 -31.95
N GLU A 780 19.19 6.45 -32.78
CA GLU A 780 19.47 5.02 -32.75
C GLU A 780 19.77 4.65 -31.29
N PRO A 781 19.41 3.46 -30.80
CA PRO A 781 19.75 3.10 -29.43
C PRO A 781 21.26 3.31 -29.26
N GLU A 782 21.67 4.09 -28.28
CA GLU A 782 22.99 3.95 -27.69
C GLU A 782 22.95 2.56 -27.03
N ILE A 783 23.13 1.52 -27.84
CA ILE A 783 23.15 0.14 -27.39
C ILE A 783 24.35 0.05 -26.45
N VAL A 784 24.09 0.09 -25.14
CA VAL A 784 25.13 -0.16 -24.14
C VAL A 784 25.53 -1.64 -24.13
N ASP A 785 24.72 -2.54 -24.73
CA ASP A 785 25.04 -3.97 -24.83
C ASP A 785 24.66 -4.59 -26.18
N ALA A 786 25.66 -5.09 -26.91
CA ALA A 786 25.47 -5.93 -28.09
C ALA A 786 24.43 -7.05 -27.81
N GLU A 787 23.50 -7.22 -28.75
CA GLU A 787 22.53 -8.32 -28.88
C GLU A 787 22.36 -9.21 -27.62
N VAL A 788 21.43 -8.83 -26.73
CA VAL A 788 21.10 -9.63 -25.54
C VAL A 788 20.43 -10.93 -26.01
N LYS A 789 21.21 -12.02 -26.05
CA LYS A 789 20.83 -13.36 -26.56
C LYS A 789 19.63 -14.03 -25.88
N TYR A 790 18.98 -13.42 -24.89
CA TYR A 790 18.08 -14.12 -23.97
C TYR A 790 16.64 -13.58 -23.89
N THR A 791 16.23 -12.61 -24.71
CA THR A 791 14.82 -12.23 -24.81
C THR A 791 14.04 -13.27 -25.65
N ARG A 792 13.30 -14.16 -24.99
CA ARG A 792 12.29 -15.02 -25.66
C ARG A 792 11.06 -14.22 -26.16
N GLY A 793 10.96 -12.94 -25.82
CA GLY A 793 9.98 -12.01 -26.41
C GLY A 793 10.58 -11.27 -27.60
N LYS A 794 9.82 -11.16 -28.69
CA LYS A 794 10.15 -10.20 -29.75
C LYS A 794 10.08 -8.80 -29.12
N HIS A 795 11.14 -7.99 -29.24
CA HIS A 795 11.01 -6.56 -29.07
C HIS A 795 9.90 -6.09 -30.02
N CYS A 796 8.75 -5.66 -29.49
CA CYS A 796 7.83 -4.89 -30.30
C CYS A 796 8.54 -3.57 -30.62
N PRO A 797 8.59 -3.14 -31.89
CA PRO A 797 8.94 -1.77 -32.21
C PRO A 797 7.80 -0.91 -31.66
N THR A 798 7.86 -0.57 -30.38
CA THR A 798 6.95 0.41 -29.81
C THR A 798 7.24 1.74 -30.49
N GLU A 799 6.16 2.44 -30.82
CA GLU A 799 6.21 3.69 -31.53
C GLU A 799 7.11 4.68 -30.75
N ASN A 800 8.00 5.36 -31.48
CA ASN A 800 8.47 6.72 -31.16
C ASN A 800 9.64 6.92 -30.17
N TRP A 801 10.86 6.77 -30.72
CA TRP A 801 12.20 6.99 -30.17
C TRP A 801 12.63 8.47 -30.05
N ARG A 802 12.05 9.25 -29.12
CA ARG A 802 12.08 10.74 -29.22
C ARG A 802 12.68 11.48 -28.04
N ASP A 803 13.61 12.37 -28.34
CA ASP A 803 14.23 13.31 -27.41
C ASP A 803 13.30 14.50 -27.13
N ALA A 804 13.43 15.12 -25.94
CA ALA A 804 12.76 16.38 -25.64
C ALA A 804 13.58 17.58 -26.13
N LEU A 805 12.88 18.58 -26.65
CA LEU A 805 13.36 19.93 -26.83
C LEU A 805 13.11 20.72 -25.54
N ILE A 806 14.16 21.28 -24.95
CA ILE A 806 14.13 22.04 -23.70
C ILE A 806 14.42 23.51 -24.01
N ILE A 807 13.53 24.41 -23.58
CA ILE A 807 13.66 25.85 -23.79
C ILE A 807 13.64 26.58 -22.45
N ASP A 808 14.80 27.07 -22.01
CA ASP A 808 14.96 27.91 -20.81
C ASP A 808 14.61 29.36 -21.13
N GLY A 809 13.82 29.99 -20.26
CA GLY A 809 13.45 31.39 -20.32
C GLY A 809 12.23 31.66 -21.20
N MET A 810 11.56 30.60 -21.66
CA MET A 810 10.35 30.70 -22.48
C MET A 810 9.09 30.57 -21.65
N LYS A 811 8.13 31.46 -21.87
CA LYS A 811 6.77 31.33 -21.36
C LYS A 811 5.90 30.60 -22.39
N ILE A 812 4.97 29.77 -21.94
CA ILE A 812 4.05 29.03 -22.82
C ILE A 812 3.23 29.98 -23.72
N GLU A 813 2.87 31.16 -23.22
CA GLU A 813 2.13 32.18 -23.98
C GLU A 813 2.91 32.73 -25.18
N THR A 814 4.19 32.39 -25.28
CA THR A 814 5.04 32.71 -26.44
C THR A 814 4.91 31.68 -27.57
N LEU A 815 4.44 30.46 -27.29
CA LEU A 815 4.23 29.38 -28.27
C LEU A 815 2.84 29.45 -28.89
N ALA A 816 1.82 29.65 -28.06
CA ALA A 816 0.43 29.67 -28.45
C ALA A 816 -0.34 30.55 -27.48
N LYS A 817 -1.42 31.19 -27.95
CA LYS A 817 -2.35 31.84 -27.02
C LYS A 817 -3.05 30.79 -26.15
N PRO A 818 -3.52 31.14 -24.94
CA PRO A 818 -4.21 30.19 -24.07
C PRO A 818 -5.34 29.42 -24.75
N GLU A 819 -6.10 30.07 -25.64
CA GLU A 819 -7.19 29.48 -26.42
C GLU A 819 -6.75 28.57 -27.57
N GLU A 820 -5.47 28.62 -27.97
CA GLU A 820 -4.87 27.80 -29.02
C GLU A 820 -4.17 26.55 -28.45
N VAL A 821 -4.10 26.44 -27.13
CA VAL A 821 -3.48 25.31 -26.43
C VAL A 821 -4.54 24.25 -26.15
N MET A 822 -4.34 23.06 -26.69
CA MET A 822 -5.20 21.92 -26.41
C MET A 822 -4.89 21.39 -25.00
N PRO A 823 -5.91 21.01 -24.20
CA PRO A 823 -5.67 20.26 -22.99
C PRO A 823 -5.01 18.91 -23.33
N VAL A 824 -4.19 18.38 -22.41
CA VAL A 824 -3.55 17.06 -22.60
C VAL A 824 -4.59 15.95 -22.69
N TYR A 825 -5.73 16.17 -22.04
CA TYR A 825 -6.87 15.27 -21.94
C TYR A 825 -8.11 15.94 -22.55
N GLY A 826 -8.80 15.22 -23.43
CA GLY A 826 -10.03 15.67 -24.09
C GLY A 826 -10.04 15.37 -25.59
N THR A 827 -11.19 14.97 -26.12
CA THR A 827 -11.36 14.60 -27.53
C THR A 827 -11.95 15.74 -28.35
N HIS A 828 -11.55 15.81 -29.62
CA HIS A 828 -12.26 16.59 -30.62
C HIS A 828 -13.31 15.71 -31.29
N VAL A 829 -14.57 16.05 -31.14
CA VAL A 829 -15.69 15.36 -31.80
C VAL A 829 -16.14 16.15 -33.02
N LEU A 830 -16.40 15.47 -34.13
CA LEU A 830 -17.07 16.06 -35.27
C LEU A 830 -18.57 16.15 -34.98
N PRO A 831 -19.20 17.34 -35.01
CA PRO A 831 -20.66 17.42 -35.01
C PRO A 831 -21.21 16.66 -36.24
N PRO A 832 -22.30 15.88 -36.12
CA PRO A 832 -23.29 15.82 -35.03
C PRO A 832 -23.07 14.71 -33.97
N ASP A 833 -21.90 14.08 -33.91
CA ASP A 833 -21.64 12.93 -33.02
C ASP A 833 -21.45 13.36 -31.54
N ILE A 834 -21.63 12.43 -30.60
CA ILE A 834 -21.59 12.69 -29.14
C ILE A 834 -20.49 11.85 -28.50
N TRP A 835 -19.70 12.48 -27.64
CA TRP A 835 -18.70 11.84 -26.78
C TRP A 835 -18.95 12.22 -25.32
N ILE A 836 -18.84 11.24 -24.44
CA ILE A 836 -19.02 11.38 -23.01
C ILE A 836 -17.86 10.66 -22.34
N GLU A 837 -17.10 11.37 -21.50
CA GLU A 837 -16.14 10.74 -20.61
C GLU A 837 -16.90 9.95 -19.55
N ALA A 838 -16.51 8.71 -19.26
CA ALA A 838 -17.31 7.85 -18.38
C ALA A 838 -17.32 8.33 -16.93
N GLU A 839 -16.35 9.13 -16.51
CA GLU A 839 -16.34 9.82 -15.22
C GLU A 839 -17.30 11.01 -15.14
N ASP A 840 -17.84 11.51 -16.26
CA ASP A 840 -18.80 12.61 -16.33
C ASP A 840 -20.25 12.10 -16.24
N PHE A 841 -20.53 11.27 -15.22
CA PHE A 841 -21.86 10.74 -14.95
C PHE A 841 -22.71 11.69 -14.09
N GLN A 842 -24.04 11.55 -14.17
CA GLN A 842 -24.98 12.28 -13.31
C GLN A 842 -25.14 11.59 -11.95
N GLU A 843 -25.29 10.25 -11.96
CA GLU A 843 -25.50 9.46 -10.75
C GLU A 843 -24.86 8.07 -10.89
N SER A 844 -24.20 7.58 -9.85
CA SER A 844 -23.67 6.22 -9.80
C SER A 844 -23.54 5.73 -8.36
N ASN A 845 -23.60 4.40 -8.18
CA ASN A 845 -23.25 3.73 -6.92
C ASN A 845 -22.04 2.80 -7.06
N PHE A 846 -21.17 3.09 -8.03
CA PHE A 846 -19.91 2.38 -8.22
C PHE A 846 -18.92 2.74 -7.11
N ASN A 847 -18.32 1.72 -6.49
CA ASN A 847 -17.54 1.88 -5.26
C ASN A 847 -16.07 2.29 -5.48
N LEU A 848 -15.48 1.95 -6.63
CA LEU A 848 -14.09 2.31 -6.96
C LEU A 848 -14.01 3.78 -7.42
N GLY A 849 -15.07 4.27 -8.06
CA GLY A 849 -15.18 5.66 -8.48
C GLY A 849 -14.26 6.01 -9.65
N LYS A 850 -13.85 7.28 -9.75
CA LYS A 850 -12.94 7.77 -10.78
C LYS A 850 -11.55 7.28 -10.45
N TYR A 851 -10.88 6.70 -11.42
CA TYR A 851 -9.53 6.18 -11.29
C TYR A 851 -8.61 6.82 -12.33
N SER A 852 -7.70 7.67 -11.87
CA SER A 852 -6.87 8.55 -12.72
C SER A 852 -5.43 8.06 -12.91
N GLY A 853 -4.66 8.79 -13.72
CA GLY A 853 -3.25 8.54 -13.97
C GLY A 853 -2.97 7.44 -15.00
N ILE A 854 -3.91 7.17 -15.91
CA ILE A 854 -3.76 6.16 -16.98
C ILE A 854 -3.85 6.87 -18.32
N THR A 855 -2.71 7.36 -18.82
CA THR A 855 -2.63 8.36 -19.89
C THR A 855 -3.13 7.91 -21.26
N ARG A 856 -3.29 6.60 -21.48
CA ARG A 856 -3.84 6.01 -22.73
C ARG A 856 -5.38 5.86 -22.73
N LEU A 857 -6.02 6.27 -21.64
CA LEU A 857 -7.48 6.38 -21.57
C LEU A 857 -7.92 7.77 -22.03
N SER A 858 -9.18 7.85 -22.47
CA SER A 858 -9.83 9.13 -22.63
C SER A 858 -9.89 9.82 -21.26
N GLY A 859 -9.70 11.13 -21.23
CA GLY A 859 -9.59 11.86 -19.95
C GLY A 859 -8.40 11.48 -19.04
N GLY A 860 -7.60 10.45 -19.38
CA GLY A 860 -6.56 9.90 -18.51
C GLY A 860 -7.11 9.06 -17.34
N ALA A 861 -8.40 8.70 -17.37
CA ALA A 861 -9.09 8.07 -16.24
C ALA A 861 -10.16 7.06 -16.69
N PHE A 862 -10.73 6.32 -15.73
CA PHE A 862 -11.96 5.55 -15.94
C PHE A 862 -12.90 5.66 -14.74
N TRP A 863 -14.20 5.41 -14.95
CA TRP A 863 -15.17 5.22 -13.88
C TRP A 863 -15.37 3.73 -13.56
N GLY A 864 -15.21 3.35 -12.30
CA GLY A 864 -15.00 1.96 -11.94
C GLY A 864 -15.89 1.38 -10.84
N LEU A 865 -16.29 0.12 -11.01
CA LEU A 865 -16.87 -0.79 -10.03
C LEU A 865 -15.93 -1.98 -9.85
N SER A 866 -15.57 -2.31 -8.61
CA SER A 866 -14.88 -3.57 -8.28
C SER A 866 -15.22 -4.01 -6.87
N THR A 867 -16.05 -5.05 -6.73
CA THR A 867 -16.53 -5.47 -5.42
C THR A 867 -17.07 -6.89 -5.40
N PHE A 868 -16.90 -7.58 -4.28
CA PHE A 868 -17.60 -8.83 -3.99
C PHE A 868 -18.95 -8.63 -3.33
N SER A 869 -19.22 -7.43 -2.79
CA SER A 869 -20.48 -7.11 -2.14
C SER A 869 -21.63 -7.21 -3.14
N SER A 870 -22.70 -7.88 -2.74
CA SER A 870 -23.94 -7.83 -3.51
C SER A 870 -24.52 -6.41 -3.45
N PRO A 871 -25.09 -5.89 -4.55
CA PRO A 871 -25.79 -4.62 -4.52
C PRO A 871 -27.05 -4.72 -3.65
N SER A 872 -27.59 -3.58 -3.22
CA SER A 872 -28.92 -3.54 -2.60
C SER A 872 -29.98 -4.07 -3.59
N ALA A 873 -31.01 -4.76 -3.05
CA ALA A 873 -31.92 -5.60 -3.83
C ALA A 873 -32.72 -4.87 -4.92
N ASP A 874 -32.91 -3.55 -4.79
CA ASP A 874 -33.82 -2.80 -5.69
C ASP A 874 -33.11 -2.12 -6.88
N SER A 875 -31.90 -1.57 -6.70
CA SER A 875 -31.22 -0.77 -7.74
C SER A 875 -30.17 -1.54 -8.54
N GLY A 876 -29.56 -2.59 -7.98
CA GLY A 876 -28.32 -3.15 -8.55
C GLY A 876 -27.16 -2.14 -8.51
N TYR A 877 -26.02 -2.47 -9.14
CA TYR A 877 -25.00 -1.46 -9.44
C TYR A 877 -25.34 -0.75 -10.74
N TYR A 878 -25.26 0.57 -10.77
CA TYR A 878 -25.64 1.39 -11.92
C TYR A 878 -24.79 2.65 -12.09
N VAL A 879 -24.87 3.20 -13.29
CA VAL A 879 -24.38 4.53 -13.65
C VAL A 879 -25.34 5.16 -14.67
N ASN A 880 -25.64 6.43 -14.47
CA ASN A 880 -26.57 7.22 -15.27
C ASN A 880 -25.85 8.44 -15.85
N TYR A 881 -26.05 8.69 -17.14
CA TYR A 881 -25.50 9.83 -17.86
C TYR A 881 -26.62 10.70 -18.41
N VAL A 882 -26.40 12.01 -18.42
CA VAL A 882 -27.23 13.00 -19.09
C VAL A 882 -26.39 13.72 -20.13
N PHE A 883 -26.89 13.84 -21.35
CA PHE A 883 -26.16 14.44 -22.46
C PHE A 883 -27.11 15.12 -23.45
N ASP A 884 -26.61 16.13 -24.15
CA ASP A 884 -27.37 16.89 -25.14
C ASP A 884 -27.09 16.43 -26.58
N VAL A 885 -28.16 16.24 -27.35
CA VAL A 885 -28.11 15.84 -28.75
C VAL A 885 -28.48 17.00 -29.65
N GLN A 886 -27.61 17.33 -30.61
CA GLN A 886 -27.82 18.48 -31.49
C GLN A 886 -28.80 18.19 -32.63
N GLU A 887 -28.76 16.96 -33.16
CA GLU A 887 -29.60 16.51 -34.27
C GLU A 887 -30.30 15.19 -33.94
N GLU A 888 -31.62 15.15 -34.13
CA GLU A 888 -32.37 13.91 -33.99
C GLU A 888 -31.93 12.91 -35.08
N GLY A 889 -31.68 11.66 -34.70
CA GLY A 889 -31.16 10.66 -35.62
C GLY A 889 -31.04 9.28 -35.02
N GLU A 890 -30.60 8.33 -35.84
CA GLU A 890 -30.18 7.00 -35.38
C GLU A 890 -28.66 7.00 -35.20
N TYR A 891 -28.21 6.57 -34.03
CA TYR A 891 -26.81 6.55 -33.62
C TYR A 891 -26.41 5.13 -33.20
N ASP A 892 -25.17 4.76 -33.54
CA ASP A 892 -24.48 3.60 -33.00
C ASP A 892 -23.91 3.96 -31.62
N LEU A 893 -24.30 3.21 -30.58
CA LEU A 893 -23.77 3.33 -29.24
C LEU A 893 -22.52 2.46 -29.09
N TRP A 894 -21.40 3.10 -28.80
CA TRP A 894 -20.13 2.49 -28.50
C TRP A 894 -19.71 2.81 -27.07
N ILE A 895 -19.16 1.81 -26.37
CA ILE A 895 -18.58 2.00 -25.05
C ILE A 895 -17.17 1.45 -25.05
N ARG A 896 -16.20 2.24 -24.59
CA ARG A 896 -14.85 1.79 -24.30
C ARG A 896 -14.79 1.32 -22.85
N GLU A 897 -14.45 0.05 -22.66
CA GLU A 897 -14.37 -0.57 -21.35
C GLU A 897 -13.21 -1.56 -21.27
N TRP A 898 -12.79 -1.91 -20.05
CA TRP A 898 -11.79 -2.96 -19.90
C TRP A 898 -12.35 -4.29 -20.43
N VAL A 899 -11.53 -5.05 -21.14
CA VAL A 899 -11.85 -6.42 -21.57
C VAL A 899 -12.21 -7.34 -20.39
N GLY A 900 -13.31 -8.10 -20.53
CA GLY A 900 -13.69 -9.15 -19.58
C GLY A 900 -14.47 -8.68 -18.35
N MET A 901 -15.19 -7.55 -18.45
CA MET A 901 -16.04 -7.00 -17.38
C MET A 901 -17.39 -7.72 -17.22
N SER A 902 -18.09 -7.41 -16.12
CA SER A 902 -19.43 -7.92 -15.83
C SER A 902 -20.43 -7.57 -16.93
N PRO A 903 -21.37 -8.50 -17.23
CA PRO A 903 -22.47 -8.20 -18.15
C PRO A 903 -23.39 -7.11 -17.56
N CYS A 904 -24.00 -6.32 -18.45
CA CYS A 904 -24.88 -5.23 -18.05
C CYS A 904 -26.11 -5.12 -18.96
N HIS A 905 -27.18 -4.56 -18.39
CA HIS A 905 -28.24 -3.98 -19.19
C HIS A 905 -27.97 -2.51 -19.45
N TRP A 906 -28.47 -1.99 -20.56
CA TRP A 906 -28.48 -0.57 -20.86
C TRP A 906 -29.83 -0.13 -21.44
N ARG A 907 -30.17 1.15 -21.32
CA ARG A 907 -31.31 1.78 -21.98
C ARG A 907 -31.09 3.27 -22.14
N VAL A 908 -31.79 3.85 -23.10
CA VAL A 908 -31.84 5.30 -23.32
C VAL A 908 -33.25 5.83 -23.12
N ASN A 909 -33.40 6.99 -22.48
CA ASN A 909 -34.69 7.69 -22.27
C ASN A 909 -35.79 6.78 -21.69
N GLY A 910 -35.43 5.95 -20.69
CA GLY A 910 -36.39 5.05 -20.03
C GLY A 910 -36.96 3.94 -20.92
N SER A 911 -36.36 3.68 -22.09
CA SER A 911 -36.75 2.60 -23.00
C SER A 911 -36.57 1.20 -22.37
N ARG A 912 -36.93 0.15 -23.11
CA ARG A 912 -36.76 -1.23 -22.63
C ARG A 912 -35.26 -1.54 -22.46
N TRP A 913 -34.91 -2.14 -21.31
CA TRP A 913 -33.58 -2.67 -21.07
C TRP A 913 -33.11 -3.62 -22.18
N GLN A 914 -31.92 -3.35 -22.71
CA GLN A 914 -31.20 -4.17 -23.66
C GLN A 914 -30.00 -4.83 -22.99
N LEU A 915 -29.62 -6.04 -23.40
CA LEU A 915 -28.49 -6.77 -22.84
C LEU A 915 -27.22 -6.52 -23.66
N ALA A 916 -26.19 -5.99 -23.00
CA ALA A 916 -24.82 -6.07 -23.49
C ALA A 916 -24.21 -7.36 -22.95
N SER A 917 -24.17 -8.40 -23.79
CA SER A 917 -23.66 -9.72 -23.41
C SER A 917 -22.13 -9.75 -23.40
N GLU A 918 -21.54 -10.73 -22.70
CA GLU A 918 -20.09 -11.01 -22.75
C GLU A 918 -19.58 -11.40 -24.16
N SER A 919 -20.48 -11.57 -25.14
CA SER A 919 -20.15 -11.99 -26.51
C SER A 919 -19.97 -10.82 -27.48
N LEU A 920 -20.01 -9.57 -27.01
CA LEU A 920 -19.67 -8.42 -27.85
C LEU A 920 -18.21 -8.53 -28.30
N GLU A 921 -17.96 -8.20 -29.56
CA GLU A 921 -16.60 -8.19 -30.10
C GLU A 921 -15.83 -7.00 -29.52
N ASP A 922 -14.60 -7.26 -29.10
CA ASP A 922 -13.68 -6.22 -28.67
C ASP A 922 -12.99 -5.62 -29.92
N GLU A 923 -13.24 -4.36 -30.21
CA GLU A 923 -12.58 -3.60 -31.28
C GLU A 923 -11.57 -2.60 -30.71
N ASP A 924 -10.51 -2.29 -31.47
CA ASP A 924 -9.44 -1.35 -31.09
C ASP A 924 -8.92 -1.59 -29.65
N LYS A 925 -8.43 -2.81 -29.38
CA LYS A 925 -7.84 -3.17 -28.10
C LYS A 925 -6.58 -2.34 -27.85
N ARG A 926 -6.53 -1.68 -26.69
CA ARG A 926 -5.38 -0.88 -26.29
C ARG A 926 -4.82 -1.30 -24.96
N PHE A 927 -3.52 -1.57 -24.97
CA PHE A 927 -2.75 -1.78 -23.76
C PHE A 927 -2.47 -0.43 -23.08
N CYS A 928 -2.98 -0.29 -21.86
CA CYS A 928 -2.91 0.92 -21.05
C CYS A 928 -1.94 0.79 -19.87
N GLY A 929 -1.44 -0.42 -19.60
CA GLY A 929 -0.39 -0.65 -18.61
C GLY A 929 -0.19 -2.13 -18.27
N ALA A 930 0.98 -2.45 -17.74
CA ALA A 930 1.44 -3.82 -17.57
C ALA A 930 0.76 -4.58 -16.42
N TRP A 931 0.43 -3.87 -15.34
CA TRP A 931 -0.14 -4.49 -14.15
C TRP A 931 -0.90 -3.47 -13.30
N THR A 932 -1.86 -3.96 -12.53
CA THR A 932 -2.50 -3.19 -11.45
C THR A 932 -3.05 -4.14 -10.39
N ALA A 933 -3.05 -3.69 -9.12
CA ALA A 933 -3.60 -4.44 -8.01
C ALA A 933 -5.12 -4.69 -8.12
N LEU A 934 -5.84 -3.93 -8.94
CA LEU A 934 -7.28 -4.12 -9.13
C LEU A 934 -7.61 -5.49 -9.76
N GLU A 935 -6.73 -6.01 -10.63
CA GLU A 935 -7.01 -7.17 -11.48
C GLU A 935 -5.89 -8.20 -11.55
N GLY A 936 -4.71 -7.88 -11.01
CA GLY A 936 -3.53 -8.75 -11.06
C GLY A 936 -3.10 -9.09 -12.49
N ALA A 937 -3.39 -8.20 -13.45
CA ALA A 937 -3.18 -8.42 -14.88
C ALA A 937 -2.99 -7.10 -15.64
N GLY A 938 -2.54 -7.18 -16.89
CA GLY A 938 -2.46 -6.04 -17.79
C GLY A 938 -3.79 -5.31 -18.00
N VAL A 939 -3.69 -3.99 -18.08
CA VAL A 939 -4.80 -3.05 -18.25
C VAL A 939 -5.09 -2.91 -19.73
N ILE A 940 -6.22 -3.46 -20.20
CA ILE A 940 -6.56 -3.48 -21.63
C ILE A 940 -8.00 -3.01 -21.82
N PHE A 941 -8.16 -1.88 -22.51
CA PHE A 941 -9.46 -1.32 -22.86
C PHE A 941 -9.77 -1.56 -24.33
N ALA A 942 -11.05 -1.77 -24.64
CA ALA A 942 -11.52 -2.00 -26.00
C ALA A 942 -12.88 -1.31 -26.22
N TRP A 943 -13.13 -0.91 -27.45
CA TRP A 943 -14.44 -0.44 -27.89
C TRP A 943 -15.38 -1.62 -28.14
N ARG A 944 -16.62 -1.48 -27.70
CA ARG A 944 -17.69 -2.47 -27.94
C ARG A 944 -18.93 -1.76 -28.45
N HIS A 945 -19.51 -2.30 -29.52
CA HIS A 945 -20.78 -1.84 -30.07
C HIS A 945 -21.94 -2.41 -29.25
N TYR A 946 -22.65 -1.56 -28.52
CA TYR A 946 -23.76 -1.97 -27.65
C TYR A 946 -25.09 -2.06 -28.41
N GLY A 947 -25.21 -1.34 -29.53
CA GLY A 947 -26.35 -1.41 -30.43
C GLY A 947 -26.65 -0.06 -31.08
N LYS A 948 -27.84 0.02 -31.68
CA LYS A 948 -28.37 1.24 -32.32
C LYS A 948 -29.49 1.85 -31.49
N VAL A 949 -29.54 3.16 -31.43
CA VAL A 949 -30.57 3.92 -30.71
C VAL A 949 -30.99 5.13 -31.50
N ARG A 950 -32.29 5.48 -31.43
CA ARG A 950 -32.78 6.75 -31.94
C ARG A 950 -32.71 7.78 -30.80
N LEU A 951 -32.01 8.88 -31.04
CA LEU A 951 -31.88 9.99 -30.08
C LEU A 951 -32.72 11.17 -30.53
N GLU A 952 -33.40 11.80 -29.58
CA GLU A 952 -34.17 13.02 -29.82
C GLU A 952 -33.27 14.24 -29.65
N LYS A 953 -33.56 15.34 -30.34
CA LYS A 953 -32.82 16.59 -30.13
C LYS A 953 -33.06 17.14 -28.71
N GLY A 954 -32.00 17.55 -28.02
CA GLY A 954 -32.04 18.05 -26.64
C GLY A 954 -31.49 17.05 -25.63
N GLU A 955 -31.93 17.17 -24.38
CA GLU A 955 -31.44 16.35 -23.27
C GLU A 955 -31.91 14.89 -23.41
N ASN A 956 -30.96 13.95 -23.31
CA ASN A 956 -31.17 12.51 -23.33
C ASN A 956 -30.48 11.87 -22.13
N THR A 957 -30.90 10.64 -21.80
CA THR A 957 -30.34 9.85 -20.68
C THR A 957 -29.84 8.50 -21.16
N LEU A 958 -28.71 8.04 -20.62
CA LEU A 958 -28.22 6.66 -20.75
C LEU A 958 -28.09 6.05 -19.35
N GLU A 959 -28.72 4.90 -19.16
CA GLU A 959 -28.61 4.13 -17.92
C GLU A 959 -27.91 2.80 -18.19
N ILE A 960 -26.92 2.45 -17.38
CA ILE A 960 -26.21 1.16 -17.42
C ILE A 960 -26.36 0.48 -16.06
N ARG A 961 -26.83 -0.77 -16.06
CA ARG A 961 -27.04 -1.58 -14.84
C ARG A 961 -26.28 -2.90 -14.91
N ILE A 962 -25.46 -3.19 -13.91
CA ILE A 962 -24.71 -4.44 -13.82
C ILE A 962 -25.60 -5.54 -13.27
N ILE A 963 -25.67 -6.67 -13.98
CA ILE A 963 -26.69 -7.71 -13.71
C ILE A 963 -26.13 -8.97 -13.07
N ALA A 964 -24.83 -9.22 -13.20
CA ALA A 964 -24.19 -10.39 -12.62
C ALA A 964 -22.70 -10.14 -12.36
N ARG A 965 -22.12 -10.97 -11.49
CA ARG A 965 -20.67 -11.12 -11.36
C ARG A 965 -20.11 -11.65 -12.67
N ARG A 966 -18.92 -11.18 -13.06
CA ARG A 966 -18.20 -11.77 -14.20
C ARG A 966 -17.66 -13.14 -13.82
N LYS A 967 -17.44 -14.01 -14.82
CA LYS A 967 -16.88 -15.37 -14.59
C LYS A 967 -15.50 -15.35 -13.95
N LYS A 968 -14.62 -14.43 -14.39
CA LYS A 968 -13.24 -14.33 -13.88
C LYS A 968 -13.24 -13.72 -12.48
N GLY A 969 -12.86 -14.49 -11.47
CA GLY A 969 -12.73 -14.01 -10.10
C GLY A 969 -14.04 -13.77 -9.35
N ASP A 970 -15.20 -14.12 -9.92
CA ASP A 970 -16.53 -14.05 -9.27
C ASP A 970 -16.81 -12.74 -8.51
N LYS A 971 -16.56 -11.60 -9.16
CA LYS A 971 -16.81 -10.25 -8.62
C LYS A 971 -17.68 -9.40 -9.54
N TYR A 972 -18.38 -8.42 -8.99
CA TYR A 972 -19.01 -7.36 -9.77
C TYR A 972 -17.91 -6.39 -10.22
N CYS A 973 -17.73 -6.24 -11.53
CA CYS A 973 -16.63 -5.46 -12.08
C CYS A 973 -17.03 -4.73 -13.36
N LYS A 974 -16.85 -3.42 -13.42
CA LYS A 974 -17.10 -2.63 -14.62
C LYS A 974 -16.19 -1.42 -14.63
N PHE A 975 -15.36 -1.26 -15.65
CA PHE A 975 -14.45 -0.12 -15.81
C PHE A 975 -14.74 0.54 -17.15
N LEU A 976 -15.27 1.75 -17.10
CA LEU A 976 -15.74 2.52 -18.25
C LEU A 976 -14.80 3.68 -18.51
N ASP A 977 -14.32 3.82 -19.74
CA ASP A 977 -13.42 4.90 -20.16
C ASP A 977 -14.21 6.01 -20.90
N ALA A 978 -14.83 5.66 -22.03
CA ALA A 978 -15.57 6.62 -22.84
C ALA A 978 -16.84 6.00 -23.44
N ILE A 979 -17.82 6.86 -23.73
CA ILE A 979 -19.08 6.52 -24.38
C ILE A 979 -19.23 7.40 -25.61
N ALA A 980 -19.55 6.79 -26.75
CA ALA A 980 -19.74 7.50 -28.00
C ALA A 980 -21.08 7.11 -28.66
N PHE A 981 -21.85 8.12 -29.08
CA PHE A 981 -23.00 7.93 -29.96
C PHE A 981 -22.64 8.51 -31.33
N LEU A 982 -22.47 7.64 -32.31
CA LEU A 982 -21.95 8.01 -33.63
C LEU A 982 -22.99 7.79 -34.72
N SER A 983 -23.04 8.68 -35.69
CA SER A 983 -23.80 8.50 -36.92
C SER A 983 -23.33 7.25 -37.69
N GLN A 984 -24.26 6.60 -38.40
CA GLN A 984 -24.02 5.27 -38.99
C GLN A 984 -22.73 5.18 -39.82
N GLY A 985 -21.91 4.18 -39.51
CA GLY A 985 -20.74 3.79 -40.30
C GLY A 985 -19.41 4.43 -39.87
N ILE A 986 -19.42 5.27 -38.85
CA ILE A 986 -18.19 5.84 -38.26
C ILE A 986 -17.81 5.06 -37.00
N LYS A 987 -16.52 4.71 -36.87
CA LYS A 987 -15.99 4.05 -35.67
C LYS A 987 -15.36 5.08 -34.71
N PRO A 988 -15.43 4.88 -33.38
CA PRO A 988 -14.90 5.86 -32.41
C PRO A 988 -13.42 6.22 -32.60
N TRP A 989 -12.58 5.23 -32.93
CA TRP A 989 -11.15 5.44 -33.16
C TRP A 989 -10.83 6.15 -34.49
N GLU A 990 -11.82 6.38 -35.35
CA GLU A 990 -11.66 7.16 -36.59
C GLU A 990 -11.88 8.66 -36.36
N ILE A 991 -12.59 9.04 -35.28
CA ILE A 991 -12.95 10.44 -34.96
C ILE A 991 -12.02 11.02 -33.89
N GLY A 992 -11.70 10.23 -32.87
CA GLY A 992 -10.85 10.64 -31.74
C GLY A 992 -9.37 10.64 -32.13
N GLY A 993 -9.02 11.43 -33.15
CA GLY A 993 -7.77 11.38 -33.91
C GLY A 993 -6.60 10.93 -33.07
N ASN A 994 -6.11 9.71 -33.34
CA ASN A 994 -5.05 9.03 -32.60
C ASN A 994 -4.89 9.56 -31.16
N ILE A 995 -5.91 9.37 -30.32
CA ILE A 995 -5.62 9.08 -28.91
C ILE A 995 -4.56 7.96 -29.00
N PRO A 996 -3.37 8.07 -28.41
CA PRO A 996 -2.33 7.05 -28.52
C PRO A 996 -2.76 5.67 -27.98
#